data_AF-A0A5C6BBU9-F1
#
_entry.id   AF-A0A5C6BBU9-F1
#
_cell.length_a   1.000
_cell.length_b   1.000
_cell.length_c   1.000
_cell.angle_alpha   90.00
_cell.angle_beta   90.00
_cell.angle_gamma   90.00
#
_symmetry.space_group_name_H-M   'P 1'
#
loop_
_entity.id
_entity.type
_entity.pdbx_description
1 polymer ?
#
loop_
_entity_poly.entity_id
_entity_poly.type
_entity_poly.pdbx_seq_one_letter_code
_entity_poly.pdbx_strand_id
1 'polypeptide(L)'
;MMTKHKDARNSFGTHWTALALLMFAVISIAAASVAVAEDAADATSQSSTPDTPSVSTQPPSGVSQSATSQSATQSTPSPAADQASPSRPNVSADTDADEESDEEEVDEEPWDFSPYKVLVWIASDDPGISAETLQTPLSNYLDRDFSSMWRLTIENAPPTIRAAATRGLSSLTYDTISASDPVVAVKRDDKDIIRIRVARDLGEYVKRIPSTSGLIADTLRRGDLAGHPDLDGMKGNLVPLETDLIGISQRWTDTATQGLLLPRGLALTLDKPKAKLIELPIAELVSTAVDNYDKIYIVQITSTTPRPHVSVIELETLMRFFGMPLSVPFTNKQDLPFAVGHAITEVFSPVVRIDEAGQDSVKGLIRASGLILDSDSPGLVRLGDVLEPMVRKDDRSGKPLIVGRLDWAYLLRVADPVAHDDEFKVDGKPFIKGEVLSNDTDEDTGDPLSVVRVNVERAALGRVHEITVSEEDESVIGTVLFTDLDKGEFTFTPGDAFTGQTSFQYTVSDGYGNTDVGTVWIGGKKDSGEEDTKEPAETKASKRVVKMMYYSGRPGGLQGRQNKRTYKMALKVNPRLDATMLRLHAKGEPDFPLIGYEIYERELTSKSMTFVGRTDWDGRISIQKNDDPLRLMYVKNGGAVLARLPMIPGLTTVEVADLIGDDMRLQAEAYIRGVQNAIVDLVAIRKLIAARVKLRLQKGQMTEAEELVIAMREQPTSQTLADDMGFKLPAFLKVIDNPNQRAKVDNMFSVTREMLTKQLSPKDLRDVEEMLLRAKKNGGKLPPDDEEEPEFDNTANSGGDAP
;
A
#
# COMPACT_ATOMS: atom_id res chain seq x y z
N MET A 1 17.77 43.16 -28.68
CA MET A 1 18.17 43.26 -30.10
C MET A 1 19.55 42.63 -30.22
N MET A 2 19.62 41.39 -30.75
CA MET A 2 20.09 41.09 -32.12
C MET A 2 21.62 41.25 -32.22
N THR A 3 22.46 40.29 -32.61
CA THR A 3 22.34 39.03 -33.36
C THR A 3 23.75 38.38 -33.34
N LYS A 4 23.92 37.05 -33.15
CA LYS A 4 24.29 36.01 -34.16
C LYS A 4 25.47 36.40 -35.08
N HIS A 5 26.52 35.61 -35.36
CA HIS A 5 26.63 34.16 -35.61
C HIS A 5 28.12 33.75 -35.89
N LYS A 6 28.49 32.48 -35.61
CA LYS A 6 29.35 31.52 -36.39
C LYS A 6 30.80 31.89 -36.77
N ASP A 7 31.78 31.00 -36.98
CA ASP A 7 32.01 29.55 -36.81
C ASP A 7 33.52 29.31 -37.06
N ALA A 8 34.03 28.17 -36.56
CA ALA A 8 35.13 27.33 -37.08
C ALA A 8 36.62 27.72 -36.92
N ARG A 9 37.40 26.88 -36.20
CA ARG A 9 38.28 25.83 -36.78
C ARG A 9 39.02 24.96 -35.74
N ASN A 10 38.81 23.65 -35.87
CA ASN A 10 39.62 22.45 -35.60
C ASN A 10 41.00 22.47 -34.89
N SER A 11 41.15 21.39 -34.09
CA SER A 11 42.28 20.42 -34.02
C SER A 11 43.50 20.78 -33.16
N PHE A 12 43.65 20.09 -32.01
CA PHE A 12 44.83 19.29 -31.66
C PHE A 12 44.45 18.25 -30.60
N GLY A 13 44.91 17.00 -30.77
CA GLY A 13 44.43 15.83 -30.05
C GLY A 13 45.27 15.37 -28.85
N THR A 14 44.84 14.21 -28.35
CA THR A 14 45.63 13.13 -27.70
C THR A 14 46.47 13.48 -26.47
N HIS A 15 46.05 12.96 -25.31
CA HIS A 15 46.87 12.18 -24.34
C HIS A 15 46.22 12.18 -22.95
N TRP A 16 45.31 11.26 -22.61
CA TRP A 16 45.08 10.84 -21.22
C TRP A 16 44.56 9.38 -21.22
N THR A 17 45.42 8.47 -21.69
CA THR A 17 45.35 7.03 -21.46
C THR A 17 46.64 6.62 -20.78
N ALA A 18 46.74 6.86 -19.47
CA ALA A 18 47.86 6.40 -18.65
C ALA A 18 47.51 6.51 -17.14
N LEU A 19 46.46 5.81 -16.69
CA LEU A 19 46.29 5.49 -15.26
C LEU A 19 45.42 4.24 -15.06
N ALA A 20 45.59 3.24 -15.94
CA ALA A 20 44.89 1.94 -15.87
C ALA A 20 45.89 0.76 -15.86
N LEU A 21 47.12 0.99 -15.36
CA LEU A 21 48.18 -0.02 -15.34
C LEU A 21 49.02 0.07 -14.06
N LEU A 22 48.38 -0.08 -12.89
CA LEU A 22 49.11 -0.27 -11.62
C LEU A 22 48.30 -0.91 -10.48
N MET A 23 47.33 -1.78 -10.79
CA MET A 23 46.58 -2.57 -9.79
C MET A 23 46.28 -3.99 -10.33
N PHE A 24 47.31 -4.69 -10.82
CA PHE A 24 47.27 -6.13 -11.09
C PHE A 24 48.69 -6.72 -11.02
N ALA A 25 49.21 -6.86 -9.80
CA ALA A 25 50.26 -7.81 -9.43
C ALA A 25 50.42 -7.80 -7.90
N VAL A 26 50.69 -8.97 -7.32
CA VAL A 26 50.86 -9.27 -5.89
C VAL A 26 49.56 -9.61 -5.15
N ILE A 27 49.14 -10.88 -5.24
CA ILE A 27 49.08 -11.83 -4.11
C ILE A 27 48.74 -13.23 -4.66
N SER A 28 49.77 -14.07 -4.72
CA SER A 28 49.77 -15.54 -4.63
C SER A 28 51.20 -15.82 -4.18
N ILE A 29 51.49 -16.38 -3.00
CA ILE A 29 51.37 -17.80 -2.66
C ILE A 29 51.59 -17.92 -1.13
N ALA A 30 50.73 -18.68 -0.45
CA ALA A 30 51.12 -19.61 0.61
C ALA A 30 50.00 -20.65 0.77
N ALA A 31 50.24 -21.85 0.24
CA ALA A 31 49.43 -23.04 0.43
C ALA A 31 50.08 -23.91 1.50
N ALA A 32 49.29 -24.57 2.35
CA ALA A 32 49.46 -25.99 2.72
C ALA A 32 48.43 -26.46 3.76
N SER A 33 47.76 -27.57 3.40
CA SER A 33 47.36 -28.71 4.24
C SER A 33 46.20 -28.56 5.24
N VAL A 34 45.12 -29.31 5.04
CA VAL A 34 44.90 -30.66 5.61
C VAL A 34 43.61 -31.25 5.03
N ALA A 35 43.69 -32.51 4.60
CA ALA A 35 42.55 -33.40 4.37
C ALA A 35 42.80 -34.71 5.14
N VAL A 36 41.69 -35.43 5.38
CA VAL A 36 41.54 -36.82 5.89
C VAL A 36 41.35 -36.98 7.41
N ALA A 37 40.15 -37.46 7.78
CA ALA A 37 39.96 -38.66 8.61
C ALA A 37 38.52 -39.18 8.50
N GLU A 38 38.40 -40.44 8.07
CA GLU A 38 37.26 -41.35 8.15
C GLU A 38 37.08 -41.90 9.58
N ASP A 39 35.85 -42.31 9.93
CA ASP A 39 35.47 -43.60 10.57
C ASP A 39 33.94 -43.53 10.82
N ALA A 40 33.03 -44.40 10.35
CA ALA A 40 32.93 -45.87 10.34
C ALA A 40 32.63 -46.50 11.73
N ALA A 41 31.38 -46.98 11.88
CA ALA A 41 30.94 -48.12 12.69
C ALA A 41 29.45 -48.34 12.34
N ASP A 42 29.09 -49.24 11.43
CA ASP A 42 29.04 -50.71 11.53
C ASP A 42 27.89 -51.23 12.42
N ALA A 43 26.95 -51.96 11.80
CA ALA A 43 26.64 -53.36 12.10
C ALA A 43 25.21 -53.77 11.69
N THR A 44 25.16 -54.69 10.71
CA THR A 44 24.33 -55.93 10.63
C THR A 44 22.77 -55.83 10.67
N SER A 45 21.96 -56.61 9.95
CA SER A 45 22.13 -57.73 9.01
C SER A 45 20.76 -58.22 8.49
N GLN A 46 20.77 -59.06 7.43
CA GLN A 46 19.76 -60.04 6.96
C GLN A 46 18.58 -59.51 6.13
N SER A 47 18.46 -59.78 4.81
CA SER A 47 18.24 -61.07 4.12
C SER A 47 16.90 -61.75 4.45
N SER A 48 15.88 -61.57 3.61
CA SER A 48 15.05 -62.67 3.06
C SER A 48 13.99 -62.16 2.08
N THR A 49 13.97 -62.78 0.90
CA THR A 49 12.80 -63.00 0.03
C THR A 49 12.72 -64.51 -0.19
N PRO A 50 11.72 -65.06 -0.89
CA PRO A 50 10.30 -64.73 -0.98
C PRO A 50 9.42 -65.94 -0.60
N ASP A 51 8.10 -65.78 -0.49
CA ASP A 51 7.20 -66.91 -0.75
C ASP A 51 5.89 -66.42 -1.38
N THR A 52 5.59 -67.01 -2.54
CA THR A 52 4.26 -67.07 -3.17
C THR A 52 3.77 -68.50 -2.96
N PRO A 53 2.44 -68.74 -2.89
CA PRO A 53 1.89 -69.49 -4.00
C PRO A 53 0.52 -68.99 -4.49
N SER A 54 0.28 -69.39 -5.72
CA SER A 54 -0.79 -69.12 -6.65
C SER A 54 -1.98 -70.10 -6.52
N VAL A 55 -2.96 -69.92 -7.43
CA VAL A 55 -4.04 -70.85 -7.90
C VAL A 55 -5.44 -70.47 -7.38
N SER A 56 -6.25 -69.75 -8.17
CA SER A 56 -7.13 -70.17 -9.30
C SER A 56 -8.53 -70.59 -8.84
N THR A 57 -9.59 -69.92 -9.33
CA THR A 57 -10.57 -70.49 -10.27
C THR A 57 -11.76 -69.53 -10.52
N GLN A 58 -12.34 -69.72 -11.70
CA GLN A 58 -13.27 -68.91 -12.48
C GLN A 58 -14.77 -69.00 -12.03
N PRO A 59 -15.70 -68.26 -12.70
CA PRO A 59 -17.00 -67.80 -12.16
C PRO A 59 -18.18 -68.72 -12.55
N PRO A 60 -19.43 -68.27 -12.27
CA PRO A 60 -20.37 -68.18 -13.40
C PRO A 60 -21.37 -67.00 -13.38
N SER A 61 -21.57 -66.48 -14.59
CA SER A 61 -22.77 -66.08 -15.34
C SER A 61 -24.18 -66.08 -14.71
N GLY A 62 -24.99 -65.08 -15.12
CA GLY A 62 -26.47 -65.07 -15.14
C GLY A 62 -27.04 -63.64 -15.16
N VAL A 63 -27.30 -62.98 -16.30
CA VAL A 63 -28.45 -63.07 -17.24
C VAL A 63 -29.75 -62.37 -16.76
N SER A 64 -30.10 -61.29 -17.49
CA SER A 64 -31.45 -60.71 -17.75
C SER A 64 -32.15 -59.92 -16.61
N GLN A 65 -32.97 -58.88 -16.80
CA GLN A 65 -33.87 -58.47 -17.88
C GLN A 65 -34.07 -56.93 -17.94
N SER A 66 -34.40 -56.47 -19.13
CA SER A 66 -35.04 -55.22 -19.52
C SER A 66 -36.43 -54.99 -18.89
N ALA A 67 -36.79 -53.73 -18.64
CA ALA A 67 -38.19 -53.28 -18.63
C ALA A 67 -38.30 -51.85 -19.20
N THR A 68 -39.14 -51.75 -20.22
CA THR A 68 -39.58 -50.54 -20.92
C THR A 68 -40.85 -50.01 -20.26
N SER A 69 -41.06 -48.70 -20.22
CA SER A 69 -42.41 -48.12 -20.13
C SER A 69 -42.47 -46.80 -20.90
N GLN A 70 -43.38 -46.78 -21.89
CA GLN A 70 -43.84 -45.64 -22.67
C GLN A 70 -45.02 -44.94 -21.98
N SER A 71 -45.20 -43.64 -22.22
CA SER A 71 -46.45 -42.95 -22.64
C SER A 71 -46.22 -41.43 -22.53
N ALA A 72 -45.98 -40.67 -23.60
CA ALA A 72 -46.93 -40.08 -24.56
C ALA A 72 -47.92 -39.07 -23.93
N THR A 73 -47.79 -37.77 -24.26
CA THR A 73 -48.81 -37.02 -25.04
C THR A 73 -48.28 -35.69 -25.60
N GLN A 74 -48.72 -35.41 -26.83
CA GLN A 74 -48.43 -34.27 -27.72
C GLN A 74 -49.10 -32.97 -27.29
N SER A 75 -48.59 -31.83 -27.75
CA SER A 75 -49.38 -30.75 -28.41
C SER A 75 -48.48 -29.67 -29.03
N THR A 76 -48.52 -29.56 -30.36
CA THR A 76 -48.18 -28.37 -31.16
C THR A 76 -49.39 -28.10 -32.08
N PRO A 77 -49.66 -26.84 -32.48
CA PRO A 77 -49.14 -26.35 -33.76
C PRO A 77 -48.87 -24.82 -33.86
N SER A 78 -47.70 -24.43 -34.38
CA SER A 78 -47.40 -23.75 -35.68
C SER A 78 -48.22 -22.50 -36.18
N PRO A 79 -47.79 -21.76 -37.24
CA PRO A 79 -47.21 -20.40 -37.17
C PRO A 79 -47.84 -19.36 -38.16
N ALA A 80 -47.39 -18.09 -38.16
CA ALA A 80 -47.43 -17.13 -39.30
C ALA A 80 -46.85 -15.77 -38.81
N ALA A 81 -45.84 -15.16 -39.42
CA ALA A 81 -45.65 -14.64 -40.79
C ALA A 81 -46.22 -13.22 -41.00
N ASP A 82 -45.25 -12.36 -41.32
CA ASP A 82 -45.16 -10.94 -41.67
C ASP A 82 -45.94 -10.54 -42.94
N GLN A 83 -46.21 -9.22 -43.15
CA GLN A 83 -46.55 -8.43 -44.38
C GLN A 83 -47.38 -7.17 -43.96
N ALA A 84 -47.25 -5.91 -44.46
CA ALA A 84 -46.42 -5.21 -45.43
C ALA A 84 -46.68 -3.66 -45.37
N SER A 85 -45.63 -2.84 -45.56
CA SER A 85 -45.42 -1.56 -46.33
C SER A 85 -46.53 -0.50 -46.58
N PRO A 86 -46.27 0.69 -47.23
CA PRO A 86 -45.23 1.75 -47.12
C PRO A 86 -45.81 3.21 -47.21
N SER A 87 -45.00 4.30 -47.08
CA SER A 87 -45.03 5.55 -47.93
C SER A 87 -44.27 6.80 -47.36
N ARG A 88 -43.14 7.13 -48.04
CA ARG A 88 -42.42 8.41 -48.41
C ARG A 88 -42.99 9.83 -48.05
N PRO A 89 -42.27 10.95 -48.36
CA PRO A 89 -40.93 11.43 -47.92
C PRO A 89 -40.92 12.97 -47.59
N ASN A 90 -39.90 13.55 -46.90
CA ASN A 90 -39.32 14.85 -47.31
C ASN A 90 -38.13 15.41 -46.49
N VAL A 91 -37.15 15.91 -47.25
CA VAL A 91 -36.18 17.02 -47.12
C VAL A 91 -35.14 17.07 -45.98
N SER A 92 -33.89 17.01 -46.46
CA SER A 92 -32.58 17.44 -45.96
C SER A 92 -32.47 18.67 -45.05
N ALA A 93 -31.53 18.60 -44.10
CA ALA A 93 -30.49 19.62 -43.92
C ALA A 93 -29.30 19.01 -43.14
N ASP A 94 -28.11 19.15 -43.72
CA ASP A 94 -26.80 18.83 -43.12
C ASP A 94 -26.58 19.56 -41.80
N THR A 95 -26.08 18.84 -40.79
CA THR A 95 -25.11 19.35 -39.82
C THR A 95 -24.33 18.17 -39.26
N ASP A 96 -23.01 18.26 -39.36
CA ASP A 96 -22.02 17.34 -38.80
C ASP A 96 -22.34 16.99 -37.34
N ALA A 97 -22.67 15.72 -37.10
CA ALA A 97 -22.74 15.12 -35.78
C ALA A 97 -21.82 13.91 -35.78
N ASP A 98 -20.89 13.90 -34.83
CA ASP A 98 -20.03 12.79 -34.51
C ASP A 98 -20.84 11.49 -34.48
N GLU A 99 -20.41 10.47 -35.23
CA GLU A 99 -20.92 9.11 -35.10
C GLU A 99 -20.51 8.58 -33.72
N GLU A 100 -21.27 8.95 -32.68
CA GLU A 100 -21.45 8.07 -31.52
C GLU A 100 -22.12 6.82 -32.05
N SER A 101 -21.30 5.79 -32.29
CA SER A 101 -21.80 4.44 -32.44
C SER A 101 -22.66 4.15 -31.21
N ASP A 102 -23.95 3.91 -31.43
CA ASP A 102 -24.86 3.29 -30.47
C ASP A 102 -24.25 1.94 -30.05
N GLU A 103 -23.37 1.96 -29.05
CA GLU A 103 -22.97 0.77 -28.31
C GLU A 103 -24.26 0.29 -27.64
N GLU A 104 -24.79 -0.85 -28.12
CA GLU A 104 -25.86 -1.57 -27.41
C GLU A 104 -25.51 -1.59 -25.92
N GLU A 105 -26.34 -0.98 -25.08
CA GLU A 105 -26.24 -1.09 -23.62
C GLU A 105 -26.37 -2.58 -23.28
N VAL A 106 -25.24 -3.28 -23.27
CA VAL A 106 -25.15 -4.60 -22.68
C VAL A 106 -25.46 -4.39 -21.21
N ASP A 107 -26.57 -4.94 -20.74
CA ASP A 107 -26.89 -5.01 -19.31
C ASP A 107 -25.70 -5.67 -18.59
N GLU A 108 -24.75 -4.87 -18.11
CA GLU A 108 -23.60 -5.37 -17.35
C GLU A 108 -24.17 -6.05 -16.10
N GLU A 109 -23.97 -7.36 -16.00
CA GLU A 109 -24.39 -8.14 -14.85
C GLU A 109 -23.87 -7.45 -13.57
N PRO A 110 -24.74 -7.13 -12.60
CA PRO A 110 -24.35 -6.39 -11.41
C PRO A 110 -23.17 -7.07 -10.70
N TRP A 111 -22.17 -6.29 -10.29
CA TRP A 111 -20.92 -6.81 -9.72
C TRP A 111 -21.15 -7.72 -8.49
N ASP A 112 -22.17 -7.42 -7.70
CA ASP A 112 -22.59 -8.19 -6.52
C ASP A 112 -23.29 -9.51 -6.89
N PHE A 113 -23.79 -9.69 -8.12
CA PHE A 113 -24.39 -10.93 -8.61
C PHE A 113 -23.56 -11.67 -9.65
N SER A 114 -22.44 -11.10 -10.07
CA SER A 114 -21.63 -11.71 -11.11
C SER A 114 -20.61 -12.69 -10.49
N PRO A 115 -20.68 -13.99 -10.83
CA PRO A 115 -19.79 -15.00 -10.27
C PRO A 115 -18.35 -14.85 -10.78
N TYR A 116 -17.39 -15.41 -10.05
CA TYR A 116 -16.00 -15.53 -10.48
C TYR A 116 -15.86 -16.63 -11.54
N LYS A 117 -15.20 -16.33 -12.64
CA LYS A 117 -14.61 -17.35 -13.52
C LYS A 117 -13.29 -17.78 -12.93
N VAL A 118 -13.21 -19.03 -12.47
CA VAL A 118 -12.04 -19.57 -11.76
C VAL A 118 -11.41 -20.69 -12.55
N LEU A 119 -10.10 -20.59 -12.76
CA LEU A 119 -9.27 -21.65 -13.34
C LEU A 119 -8.36 -22.25 -12.28
N VAL A 120 -8.29 -23.57 -12.21
CA VAL A 120 -7.34 -24.30 -11.38
C VAL A 120 -6.39 -25.06 -12.27
N TRP A 121 -5.12 -24.68 -12.25
CA TRP A 121 -4.04 -25.34 -12.97
C TRP A 121 -3.33 -26.35 -12.08
N ILE A 122 -3.37 -27.62 -12.50
CA ILE A 122 -2.72 -28.73 -11.81
C ILE A 122 -1.32 -28.96 -12.36
N ALA A 123 -0.30 -28.78 -11.52
CA ALA A 123 1.10 -29.04 -11.80
C ALA A 123 1.63 -30.14 -10.86
N SER A 124 1.48 -31.40 -11.26
CA SER A 124 1.96 -32.55 -10.48
C SER A 124 3.31 -33.09 -10.96
N ASP A 125 4.09 -33.62 -10.01
CA ASP A 125 5.28 -34.44 -10.23
C ASP A 125 4.95 -35.91 -10.55
N ASP A 126 3.70 -36.36 -10.34
CA ASP A 126 3.22 -37.71 -10.61
C ASP A 126 2.27 -37.69 -11.82
N PRO A 127 2.61 -38.39 -12.93
CA PRO A 127 1.74 -38.48 -14.11
C PRO A 127 0.36 -39.10 -13.84
N GLY A 128 0.20 -39.86 -12.76
CA GLY A 128 -1.08 -40.41 -12.32
C GLY A 128 -2.01 -39.40 -11.63
N ILE A 129 -1.55 -38.17 -11.41
CA ILE A 129 -2.31 -37.07 -10.83
C ILE A 129 -2.48 -35.98 -11.90
N SER A 130 -3.70 -35.84 -12.40
CA SER A 130 -4.07 -34.87 -13.43
C SER A 130 -5.35 -34.13 -13.07
N ALA A 131 -5.64 -33.06 -13.79
CA ALA A 131 -6.93 -32.37 -13.72
C ALA A 131 -8.12 -33.32 -13.86
N GLU A 132 -8.06 -34.27 -14.79
CA GLU A 132 -9.11 -35.27 -15.00
C GLU A 132 -9.34 -36.13 -13.74
N THR A 133 -8.26 -36.60 -13.11
CA THR A 133 -8.37 -37.43 -11.89
C THR A 133 -8.88 -36.65 -10.68
N LEU A 134 -8.65 -35.34 -10.64
CA LEU A 134 -9.05 -34.48 -9.53
C LEU A 134 -10.40 -33.79 -9.75
N GLN A 135 -10.91 -33.76 -10.98
CA GLN A 135 -12.08 -32.98 -11.40
C GLN A 135 -13.25 -33.15 -10.44
N THR A 136 -13.83 -34.36 -10.36
CA THR A 136 -15.02 -34.63 -9.53
C THR A 136 -14.79 -34.43 -8.04
N PRO A 137 -13.76 -35.04 -7.40
CA PRO A 137 -13.60 -34.91 -5.96
C PRO A 137 -13.25 -33.49 -5.52
N LEU A 138 -12.49 -32.73 -6.32
CA LEU A 138 -12.16 -31.34 -6.01
C LEU A 138 -13.36 -30.41 -6.22
N SER A 139 -14.11 -30.56 -7.31
CA SER A 139 -15.35 -29.79 -7.52
C SER A 139 -16.33 -30.01 -6.37
N ASN A 140 -16.57 -31.27 -5.96
CA ASN A 140 -17.47 -31.56 -4.84
C ASN A 140 -17.04 -30.89 -3.52
N TYR A 141 -15.73 -30.78 -3.27
CA TYR A 141 -15.23 -30.09 -2.08
C TYR A 141 -15.52 -28.57 -2.16
N LEU A 142 -15.16 -27.95 -3.28
CA LEU A 142 -15.27 -26.51 -3.47
C LEU A 142 -16.73 -26.04 -3.59
N ASP A 143 -17.62 -26.87 -4.13
CA ASP A 143 -19.04 -26.55 -4.29
C ASP A 143 -19.73 -26.22 -2.95
N ARG A 144 -19.24 -26.77 -1.84
CA ARG A 144 -19.76 -26.47 -0.49
C ARG A 144 -19.72 -24.96 -0.21
N ASP A 145 -18.59 -24.33 -0.49
CA ASP A 145 -18.34 -22.93 -0.11
C ASP A 145 -18.56 -21.96 -1.29
N PHE A 146 -18.45 -22.47 -2.53
CA PHE A 146 -18.31 -21.64 -3.73
C PHE A 146 -19.33 -21.91 -4.84
N SER A 147 -20.22 -22.89 -4.72
CA SER A 147 -21.12 -23.31 -5.84
C SER A 147 -21.92 -22.16 -6.46
N SER A 148 -22.40 -21.20 -5.66
CA SER A 148 -23.11 -20.04 -6.17
C SER A 148 -22.17 -18.99 -6.76
N MET A 149 -21.01 -18.76 -6.11
CA MET A 149 -20.07 -17.69 -6.44
C MET A 149 -19.12 -18.00 -7.60
N TRP A 150 -18.80 -19.27 -7.86
CA TRP A 150 -17.75 -19.65 -8.81
C TRP A 150 -18.31 -20.33 -10.06
N ARG A 151 -17.58 -20.16 -11.16
CA ARG A 151 -17.64 -20.96 -12.38
C ARG A 151 -16.27 -21.59 -12.52
N LEU A 152 -16.14 -22.82 -12.03
CA LEU A 152 -14.88 -23.52 -11.86
C LEU A 152 -14.49 -24.31 -13.12
N THR A 153 -13.25 -24.12 -13.58
CA THR A 153 -12.58 -24.94 -14.59
C THR A 153 -11.30 -25.52 -14.00
N ILE A 154 -11.04 -26.81 -14.19
CA ILE A 154 -9.83 -27.48 -13.71
C ILE A 154 -9.09 -28.03 -14.93
N GLU A 155 -7.83 -27.64 -15.10
CA GLU A 155 -7.00 -28.02 -16.25
C GLU A 155 -5.60 -28.39 -15.80
N ASN A 156 -4.91 -29.19 -16.61
CA ASN A 156 -3.48 -29.40 -16.40
C ASN A 156 -2.73 -28.10 -16.70
N ALA A 157 -1.80 -27.73 -15.82
CA ALA A 157 -0.97 -26.56 -16.04
C ALA A 157 -0.18 -26.71 -17.35
N PRO A 158 -0.09 -25.66 -18.19
CA PRO A 158 0.79 -25.66 -19.36
C PRO A 158 2.23 -26.04 -18.97
N PRO A 159 3.01 -26.69 -19.85
CA PRO A 159 4.36 -27.18 -19.49
C PRO A 159 5.29 -26.12 -18.90
N THR A 160 5.19 -24.89 -19.37
CA THR A 160 5.96 -23.73 -18.90
C THR A 160 5.56 -23.34 -17.48
N ILE A 161 4.26 -23.32 -17.18
CA ILE A 161 3.71 -23.08 -15.84
C ILE A 161 4.11 -24.19 -14.89
N ARG A 162 3.98 -25.46 -15.31
CA ARG A 162 4.41 -26.61 -14.50
C ARG A 162 5.89 -26.50 -14.13
N ALA A 163 6.77 -26.22 -15.10
CA ALA A 163 8.20 -26.04 -14.85
C ALA A 163 8.50 -24.83 -13.94
N ALA A 164 7.77 -23.73 -14.09
CA ALA A 164 7.90 -22.57 -13.22
C ALA A 164 7.44 -22.88 -11.78
N ALA A 165 6.31 -23.57 -11.63
CA ALA A 165 5.78 -24.00 -10.34
C ALA A 165 6.76 -24.93 -9.61
N THR A 166 7.40 -25.88 -10.31
CA THR A 166 8.43 -26.76 -9.71
C THR A 166 9.61 -26.01 -9.12
N ARG A 167 9.97 -24.83 -9.67
CA ARG A 167 11.05 -23.99 -9.12
C ARG A 167 10.65 -23.22 -7.86
N GLY A 168 9.34 -23.04 -7.63
CA GLY A 168 8.80 -22.39 -6.44
C GLY A 168 7.75 -21.33 -6.77
N LEU A 169 6.58 -21.45 -6.13
CA LEU A 169 5.44 -20.57 -6.36
C LEU A 169 5.66 -19.12 -5.89
N SER A 170 6.47 -18.89 -4.86
CA SER A 170 6.68 -17.55 -4.27
C SER A 170 7.41 -16.56 -5.19
N SER A 171 8.08 -17.05 -6.23
CA SER A 171 8.82 -16.23 -7.19
C SER A 171 8.04 -15.91 -8.47
N LEU A 172 6.81 -16.43 -8.60
CA LEU A 172 6.01 -16.26 -9.80
C LEU A 172 5.49 -14.84 -9.91
N THR A 173 5.62 -14.29 -11.11
CA THR A 173 5.01 -13.03 -11.55
C THR A 173 4.38 -13.22 -12.93
N TYR A 174 3.45 -12.35 -13.32
CA TYR A 174 2.81 -12.41 -14.64
C TYR A 174 3.83 -12.43 -15.78
N ASP A 175 4.88 -11.60 -15.67
CA ASP A 175 5.93 -11.54 -16.69
C ASP A 175 6.74 -12.83 -16.75
N THR A 176 7.00 -13.50 -15.63
CA THR A 176 7.73 -14.78 -15.63
C THR A 176 6.91 -15.91 -16.23
N ILE A 177 5.60 -15.98 -15.94
CA ILE A 177 4.76 -17.07 -16.41
C ILE A 177 4.37 -16.90 -17.89
N SER A 178 4.18 -15.66 -18.35
CA SER A 178 3.89 -15.34 -19.76
C SER A 178 5.16 -15.20 -20.62
N ALA A 179 6.37 -15.25 -20.05
CA ALA A 179 7.62 -15.06 -20.78
C ALA A 179 7.79 -16.03 -21.97
N SER A 180 7.24 -17.23 -21.84
CA SER A 180 7.30 -18.28 -22.86
C SER A 180 6.16 -18.23 -23.88
N ASP A 181 5.18 -17.34 -23.72
CA ASP A 181 4.10 -17.18 -24.69
C ASP A 181 4.67 -16.76 -26.04
N PRO A 182 4.40 -17.47 -27.14
CA PRO A 182 4.84 -17.06 -28.46
C PRO A 182 4.05 -15.83 -28.91
N VAL A 183 4.79 -14.81 -29.34
CA VAL A 183 4.23 -13.56 -29.86
C VAL A 183 4.96 -13.16 -31.14
N VAL A 184 4.29 -12.39 -31.98
CA VAL A 184 4.96 -11.72 -33.10
C VAL A 184 5.32 -10.30 -32.68
N ALA A 185 6.62 -10.02 -32.65
CA ALA A 185 7.15 -8.67 -32.47
C ALA A 185 7.17 -7.96 -33.82
N VAL A 186 6.56 -6.78 -33.91
CA VAL A 186 6.61 -5.89 -35.09
C VAL A 186 7.21 -4.54 -34.69
N LYS A 187 8.05 -3.97 -35.54
CA LYS A 187 8.71 -2.69 -35.27
C LYS A 187 7.72 -1.53 -35.16
N ARG A 188 7.83 -0.70 -34.13
CA ARG A 188 6.89 0.43 -33.92
C ARG A 188 7.01 1.58 -34.92
N ASP A 189 8.14 1.71 -35.59
CA ASP A 189 8.38 2.71 -36.63
C ASP A 189 7.99 2.21 -38.03
N ASP A 190 7.45 0.99 -38.13
CA ASP A 190 6.92 0.47 -39.39
C ASP A 190 5.70 1.29 -39.85
N LYS A 191 5.64 1.60 -41.15
CA LYS A 191 4.58 2.42 -41.75
C LYS A 191 3.17 1.83 -41.61
N ASP A 192 3.06 0.51 -41.48
CA ASP A 192 1.79 -0.23 -41.40
C ASP A 192 1.43 -0.61 -39.96
N ILE A 193 2.22 -0.20 -38.96
CA ILE A 193 2.03 -0.57 -37.55
C ILE A 193 0.66 -0.22 -36.97
N ILE A 194 0.04 0.85 -37.48
CA ILE A 194 -1.28 1.33 -37.04
C ILE A 194 -2.39 0.38 -37.52
N ARG A 195 -2.17 -0.30 -38.66
CA ARG A 195 -3.08 -1.29 -39.25
C ARG A 195 -2.94 -2.66 -38.59
N ILE A 196 -1.75 -3.00 -38.10
CA ILE A 196 -1.47 -4.30 -37.46
C ILE A 196 -1.95 -4.30 -36.02
N ARG A 197 -3.14 -4.84 -35.72
CA ARG A 197 -3.71 -4.91 -34.38
C ARG A 197 -3.82 -6.34 -33.86
N VAL A 198 -4.20 -7.27 -34.72
CA VAL A 198 -4.41 -8.69 -34.40
C VAL A 198 -3.57 -9.59 -35.30
N ALA A 199 -3.57 -10.89 -35.01
CA ALA A 199 -2.79 -11.86 -35.78
C ALA A 199 -3.16 -11.91 -37.27
N ARG A 200 -4.44 -11.75 -37.61
CA ARG A 200 -4.93 -11.70 -39.00
C ARG A 200 -4.26 -10.60 -39.82
N ASP A 201 -4.05 -9.42 -39.23
CA ASP A 201 -3.43 -8.28 -39.91
C ASP A 201 -1.95 -8.58 -40.26
N LEU A 202 -1.28 -9.43 -39.47
CA LEU A 202 0.10 -9.82 -39.75
C LEU A 202 0.21 -10.60 -41.06
N GLY A 203 -0.77 -11.44 -41.38
CA GLY A 203 -0.85 -12.17 -42.64
C GLY A 203 -0.86 -11.23 -43.86
N GLU A 204 -1.55 -10.10 -43.72
CA GLU A 204 -1.68 -9.10 -44.78
C GLU A 204 -0.43 -8.21 -44.90
N TYR A 205 0.04 -7.64 -43.79
CA TYR A 205 1.04 -6.57 -43.79
C TYR A 205 2.49 -7.03 -43.55
N VAL A 206 2.71 -8.20 -42.94
CA VAL A 206 4.06 -8.69 -42.59
C VAL A 206 4.40 -9.95 -43.37
N LYS A 207 5.13 -9.80 -44.48
CA LYS A 207 5.38 -10.90 -45.44
C LYS A 207 6.37 -11.96 -44.97
N ARG A 208 7.26 -11.63 -44.04
CA ARG A 208 8.29 -12.55 -43.54
C ARG A 208 8.41 -12.42 -42.04
N ILE A 209 8.16 -13.52 -41.33
CA ILE A 209 8.24 -13.63 -39.87
C ILE A 209 9.22 -14.77 -39.55
N PRO A 210 10.53 -14.47 -39.44
CA PRO A 210 11.53 -15.44 -39.08
C PRO A 210 11.39 -15.98 -37.66
N SER A 211 11.67 -17.27 -37.48
CA SER A 211 11.81 -17.92 -36.16
C SER A 211 12.52 -19.28 -36.28
N THR A 212 12.68 -19.97 -35.16
CA THR A 212 13.22 -21.34 -35.15
C THR A 212 12.16 -22.34 -35.62
N SER A 213 12.60 -23.43 -36.26
CA SER A 213 11.69 -24.50 -36.72
C SER A 213 10.86 -25.08 -35.58
N GLY A 214 11.46 -25.22 -34.39
CA GLY A 214 10.77 -25.73 -33.19
C GLY A 214 9.65 -24.80 -32.70
N LEU A 215 9.90 -23.49 -32.62
CA LEU A 215 8.89 -22.54 -32.16
C LEU A 215 7.74 -22.41 -33.16
N ILE A 216 8.04 -22.44 -34.46
CA ILE A 216 7.01 -22.45 -35.52
C ILE A 216 6.14 -23.70 -35.40
N ALA A 217 6.75 -24.88 -35.27
CA ALA A 217 6.02 -26.14 -35.15
C ALA A 217 5.12 -26.16 -33.91
N ASP A 218 5.61 -25.71 -32.76
CA ASP A 218 4.80 -25.62 -31.54
C ASP A 218 3.66 -24.61 -31.68
N THR A 219 3.93 -23.42 -32.23
CA THR A 219 2.91 -22.38 -32.44
C THR A 219 1.79 -22.86 -33.37
N LEU A 220 2.14 -23.55 -34.47
CA LEU A 220 1.15 -24.12 -35.40
C LEU A 220 0.34 -25.25 -34.76
N ARG A 221 0.99 -26.14 -34.00
CA ARG A 221 0.30 -27.20 -33.25
C ARG A 221 -0.71 -26.61 -32.26
N ARG A 222 -0.33 -25.56 -31.53
CA ARG A 222 -1.22 -24.87 -30.59
C ARG A 222 -2.32 -24.07 -31.29
N GLY A 223 -2.05 -23.54 -32.49
CA GLY A 223 -3.05 -22.92 -33.34
C GLY A 223 -4.12 -23.93 -33.77
N ASP A 224 -3.71 -25.12 -34.22
CA ASP A 224 -4.62 -26.22 -34.57
C ASP A 224 -5.51 -26.63 -33.39
N LEU A 225 -4.93 -26.76 -32.18
CA LEU A 225 -5.68 -27.03 -30.96
C LEU A 225 -6.70 -25.94 -30.61
N ALA A 226 -6.45 -24.68 -30.96
CA ALA A 226 -7.38 -23.58 -30.80
C ALA A 226 -8.38 -23.41 -31.96
N GLY A 227 -8.35 -24.28 -32.98
CA GLY A 227 -9.20 -24.18 -34.16
C GLY A 227 -8.71 -23.18 -35.23
N HIS A 228 -7.45 -22.72 -35.11
CA HIS A 228 -6.78 -21.81 -36.05
C HIS A 228 -5.54 -22.47 -36.68
N PRO A 229 -5.69 -23.54 -37.49
CA PRO A 229 -4.56 -24.32 -38.05
C PRO A 229 -3.66 -23.52 -39.01
N ASP A 230 -4.15 -22.39 -39.53
CA ASP A 230 -3.42 -21.48 -40.41
C ASP A 230 -3.01 -20.16 -39.72
N LEU A 231 -3.29 -20.02 -38.42
CA LEU A 231 -3.04 -18.81 -37.63
C LEU A 231 -3.61 -17.55 -38.31
N ASP A 232 -4.86 -17.63 -38.76
CA ASP A 232 -5.57 -16.56 -39.47
C ASP A 232 -4.83 -16.03 -40.73
N GLY A 233 -4.23 -16.94 -41.51
CA GLY A 233 -3.52 -16.61 -42.76
C GLY A 233 -2.02 -16.33 -42.58
N MET A 234 -1.49 -16.42 -41.35
CA MET A 234 -0.08 -16.13 -41.08
C MET A 234 0.85 -17.26 -41.49
N LYS A 235 0.40 -18.53 -41.53
CA LYS A 235 1.29 -19.69 -41.72
C LYS A 235 2.25 -19.55 -42.91
N GLY A 236 1.79 -19.00 -44.03
CA GLY A 236 2.61 -18.76 -45.23
C GLY A 236 3.72 -17.72 -45.07
N ASN A 237 3.63 -16.87 -44.03
CA ASN A 237 4.59 -15.80 -43.76
C ASN A 237 5.67 -16.23 -42.76
N LEU A 238 5.51 -17.39 -42.08
CA LEU A 238 6.48 -17.92 -41.13
C LEU A 238 7.71 -18.48 -41.86
N VAL A 239 8.90 -18.02 -41.49
CA VAL A 239 10.16 -18.43 -42.14
C VAL A 239 11.04 -19.18 -41.14
N PRO A 240 11.20 -20.50 -41.26
CA PRO A 240 12.11 -21.25 -40.40
C PRO A 240 13.56 -20.88 -40.69
N LEU A 241 14.35 -20.70 -39.64
CA LEU A 241 15.79 -20.48 -39.72
C LEU A 241 16.53 -21.48 -38.82
N GLU A 242 17.65 -21.98 -39.31
CA GLU A 242 18.58 -22.85 -38.59
C GLU A 242 19.48 -22.02 -37.65
N THR A 243 18.89 -21.48 -36.59
CA THR A 243 19.58 -20.71 -35.55
C THR A 243 18.82 -20.80 -34.23
N ASP A 244 19.40 -20.34 -33.14
CA ASP A 244 18.74 -20.29 -31.83
C ASP A 244 17.92 -18.99 -31.67
N LEU A 245 17.14 -18.91 -30.58
CA LEU A 245 16.27 -17.75 -30.33
C LEU A 245 17.05 -16.44 -30.14
N ILE A 246 18.30 -16.53 -29.66
CA ILE A 246 19.19 -15.38 -29.55
C ILE A 246 19.57 -14.90 -30.95
N GLY A 247 19.99 -15.80 -31.85
CA GLY A 247 20.25 -15.49 -33.25
C GLY A 247 19.04 -14.92 -33.98
N ILE A 248 17.81 -15.41 -33.70
CA ILE A 248 16.58 -14.80 -34.22
C ILE A 248 16.45 -13.36 -33.71
N SER A 249 16.57 -13.13 -32.40
CA SER A 249 16.40 -11.80 -31.79
C SER A 249 17.41 -10.76 -32.32
N GLN A 250 18.65 -11.16 -32.61
CA GLN A 250 19.68 -10.28 -33.17
C GLN A 250 19.30 -9.71 -34.56
N ARG A 251 18.44 -10.41 -35.32
CA ARG A 251 17.93 -9.91 -36.61
C ARG A 251 17.02 -8.69 -36.48
N TRP A 252 16.59 -8.32 -35.27
CA TRP A 252 15.85 -7.09 -35.05
C TRP A 252 16.62 -5.84 -35.50
N THR A 253 17.95 -5.89 -35.42
CA THR A 253 18.85 -4.82 -35.86
C THR A 253 18.85 -4.63 -37.38
N ASP A 254 18.46 -5.65 -38.15
CA ASP A 254 18.36 -5.56 -39.61
C ASP A 254 17.16 -4.71 -40.00
N THR A 255 17.40 -3.67 -40.80
CA THR A 255 16.37 -2.79 -41.37
C THR A 255 15.34 -3.53 -42.22
N ALA A 256 15.70 -4.68 -42.82
CA ALA A 256 14.79 -5.50 -43.63
C ALA A 256 13.85 -6.38 -42.78
N THR A 257 14.16 -6.58 -41.49
CA THR A 257 13.30 -7.33 -40.58
C THR A 257 12.13 -6.46 -40.13
N GLN A 258 10.92 -6.82 -40.56
CA GLN A 258 9.67 -6.16 -40.18
C GLN A 258 9.06 -6.75 -38.90
N GLY A 259 9.11 -8.08 -38.76
CA GLY A 259 8.67 -8.77 -37.55
C GLY A 259 9.35 -10.11 -37.33
N LEU A 260 9.29 -10.60 -36.09
CA LEU A 260 9.89 -11.86 -35.63
C LEU A 260 8.88 -12.63 -34.78
N LEU A 261 8.85 -13.96 -34.88
CA LEU A 261 8.12 -14.82 -33.94
C LEU A 261 9.10 -15.24 -32.83
N LEU A 262 8.81 -14.84 -31.60
CA LEU A 262 9.67 -15.02 -30.43
C LEU A 262 8.83 -15.30 -29.18
N PRO A 263 9.41 -15.93 -28.14
CA PRO A 263 8.82 -15.89 -26.80
C PRO A 263 8.70 -14.45 -26.31
N ARG A 264 7.61 -14.12 -25.63
CA ARG A 264 7.28 -12.79 -25.13
C ARG A 264 8.42 -12.16 -24.33
N GLY A 265 9.09 -12.93 -23.48
CA GLY A 265 10.20 -12.45 -22.64
C GLY A 265 11.35 -11.89 -23.47
N LEU A 266 11.73 -12.57 -24.56
CA LEU A 266 12.76 -12.08 -25.50
C LEU A 266 12.23 -10.94 -26.38
N ALA A 267 10.97 -11.00 -26.77
CA ALA A 267 10.36 -9.95 -27.57
C ALA A 267 10.28 -8.60 -26.83
N LEU A 268 10.14 -8.61 -25.50
CA LEU A 268 10.12 -7.43 -24.66
C LEU A 268 11.48 -6.73 -24.55
N THR A 269 12.60 -7.42 -24.79
CA THR A 269 13.94 -6.82 -24.76
C THR A 269 14.29 -6.03 -26.02
N LEU A 270 13.39 -6.00 -27.02
CA LEU A 270 13.60 -5.33 -28.30
C LEU A 270 13.22 -3.83 -28.22
N ASP A 271 14.23 -2.96 -28.19
CA ASP A 271 14.07 -1.53 -27.84
C ASP A 271 14.38 -0.55 -28.99
N LYS A 272 15.08 -0.99 -30.05
CA LYS A 272 15.55 -0.14 -31.16
C LYS A 272 15.25 -0.74 -32.53
N PRO A 273 14.11 -0.39 -33.16
CA PRO A 273 12.98 0.36 -32.59
C PRO A 273 12.18 -0.53 -31.61
N LYS A 274 11.44 0.10 -30.68
CA LYS A 274 10.63 -0.63 -29.69
C LYS A 274 9.63 -1.57 -30.38
N ALA A 275 9.50 -2.79 -29.90
CA ALA A 275 8.52 -3.74 -30.45
C ALA A 275 7.07 -3.42 -30.04
N LYS A 276 6.14 -3.62 -30.98
CA LYS A 276 4.73 -3.88 -30.70
C LYS A 276 4.55 -5.40 -30.73
N LEU A 277 4.01 -5.96 -29.65
CA LEU A 277 3.78 -7.40 -29.54
C LEU A 277 2.35 -7.70 -29.94
N ILE A 278 2.18 -8.64 -30.86
CA ILE A 278 0.89 -9.14 -31.32
C ILE A 278 0.74 -10.58 -30.81
N GLU A 279 -0.36 -10.81 -30.10
CA GLU A 279 -0.71 -12.12 -29.56
C GLU A 279 -1.34 -12.98 -30.67
N LEU A 280 -1.15 -14.30 -30.56
CA LEU A 280 -1.54 -15.27 -31.59
C LEU A 280 -2.78 -16.05 -31.15
N PRO A 281 -3.68 -16.42 -32.08
CA PRO A 281 -4.86 -17.21 -31.75
C PRO A 281 -4.48 -18.68 -31.56
N ILE A 282 -3.82 -19.00 -30.44
CA ILE A 282 -3.33 -20.35 -30.13
C ILE A 282 -3.77 -20.78 -28.72
N ALA A 283 -3.84 -22.09 -28.51
CA ALA A 283 -4.20 -22.66 -27.21
C ALA A 283 -3.07 -22.46 -26.17
N GLU A 284 -3.42 -22.60 -24.89
CA GLU A 284 -2.46 -22.60 -23.76
C GLU A 284 -1.67 -21.29 -23.57
N LEU A 285 -2.17 -20.15 -24.07
CA LEU A 285 -1.56 -18.84 -23.79
C LEU A 285 -1.92 -18.39 -22.37
N VAL A 286 -0.91 -17.93 -21.65
CA VAL A 286 -1.11 -17.37 -20.31
C VAL A 286 -1.88 -16.07 -20.40
N SER A 287 -1.60 -15.21 -21.38
CA SER A 287 -2.36 -13.97 -21.59
C SER A 287 -3.85 -14.23 -21.81
N THR A 288 -4.20 -15.20 -22.66
CA THR A 288 -5.59 -15.60 -22.91
C THR A 288 -6.27 -16.16 -21.67
N ALA A 289 -5.58 -16.97 -20.86
CA ALA A 289 -6.14 -17.44 -19.59
C ALA A 289 -6.39 -16.28 -18.62
N VAL A 290 -5.46 -15.34 -18.51
CA VAL A 290 -5.61 -14.14 -17.67
C VAL A 290 -6.75 -13.23 -18.14
N ASP A 291 -7.02 -13.16 -19.44
CA ASP A 291 -8.13 -12.35 -19.97
C ASP A 291 -9.50 -13.03 -19.80
N ASN A 292 -9.55 -14.38 -19.77
CA ASN A 292 -10.80 -15.14 -19.72
C ASN A 292 -11.30 -15.49 -18.31
N TYR A 293 -10.40 -15.52 -17.32
CA TYR A 293 -10.69 -15.89 -15.94
C TYR A 293 -10.42 -14.72 -15.00
N ASP A 294 -11.18 -14.62 -13.92
CA ASP A 294 -11.01 -13.59 -12.88
C ASP A 294 -9.95 -14.00 -11.85
N LYS A 295 -9.84 -15.30 -11.58
CA LYS A 295 -8.83 -15.88 -10.69
C LYS A 295 -8.26 -17.16 -11.27
N ILE A 296 -6.95 -17.34 -11.11
CA ILE A 296 -6.24 -18.56 -11.49
C ILE A 296 -5.50 -19.09 -10.26
N TYR A 297 -5.72 -20.36 -9.92
CA TYR A 297 -4.98 -21.06 -8.89
C TYR A 297 -3.94 -21.96 -9.53
N ILE A 298 -2.67 -21.80 -9.14
CA ILE A 298 -1.60 -22.71 -9.56
C ILE A 298 -1.35 -23.68 -8.42
N VAL A 299 -1.71 -24.94 -8.64
CA VAL A 299 -1.62 -26.03 -7.66
C VAL A 299 -0.40 -26.89 -8.00
N GLN A 300 0.67 -26.73 -7.24
CA GLN A 300 1.83 -27.61 -7.30
C GLN A 300 1.61 -28.82 -6.39
N ILE A 301 1.64 -30.02 -6.95
CA ILE A 301 1.49 -31.27 -6.20
C ILE A 301 2.83 -31.99 -6.22
N THR A 302 3.44 -32.11 -5.04
CA THR A 302 4.66 -32.89 -4.84
C THR A 302 4.30 -34.15 -4.07
N SER A 303 4.25 -35.28 -4.76
CA SER A 303 3.76 -36.55 -4.24
C SER A 303 4.82 -37.66 -4.21
N THR A 304 5.92 -37.49 -4.95
CA THR A 304 6.98 -38.49 -5.09
C THR A 304 8.09 -38.36 -4.03
N THR A 305 7.97 -37.39 -3.13
CA THR A 305 8.97 -37.11 -2.08
C THR A 305 8.57 -37.73 -0.73
N PRO A 306 9.50 -37.92 0.22
CA PRO A 306 9.19 -38.44 1.56
C PRO A 306 8.21 -37.57 2.36
N ARG A 307 8.01 -36.31 1.97
CA ARG A 307 7.07 -35.37 2.59
C ARG A 307 6.12 -34.82 1.52
N PRO A 308 5.09 -35.61 1.15
CA PRO A 308 4.13 -35.18 0.16
C PRO A 308 3.39 -33.93 0.64
N HIS A 309 3.25 -32.96 -0.25
CA HIS A 309 2.57 -31.71 0.03
C HIS A 309 1.98 -31.10 -1.23
N VAL A 310 0.96 -30.29 -1.05
CA VAL A 310 0.38 -29.42 -2.08
C VAL A 310 0.78 -28.00 -1.75
N SER A 311 1.25 -27.25 -2.75
CA SER A 311 1.44 -25.80 -2.63
C SER A 311 0.49 -25.10 -3.59
N VAL A 312 -0.24 -24.10 -3.13
CA VAL A 312 -1.20 -23.33 -3.93
C VAL A 312 -0.87 -21.85 -3.87
N ILE A 313 -0.96 -21.16 -5.00
CA ILE A 313 -0.89 -19.71 -5.08
C ILE A 313 -2.07 -19.19 -5.93
N GLU A 314 -2.65 -18.08 -5.49
CA GLU A 314 -3.68 -17.36 -6.22
C GLU A 314 -3.06 -16.28 -7.12
N LEU A 315 -3.57 -16.18 -8.35
CA LEU A 315 -3.40 -15.05 -9.25
C LEU A 315 -4.76 -14.36 -9.46
N GLU A 316 -4.88 -13.10 -9.02
CA GLU A 316 -5.97 -12.22 -9.42
C GLU A 316 -5.59 -11.56 -10.75
N THR A 317 -6.39 -11.82 -11.78
CA THR A 317 -5.96 -11.63 -13.17
C THR A 317 -6.05 -10.17 -13.62
N LEU A 318 -7.06 -9.43 -13.16
CA LEU A 318 -7.26 -8.03 -13.54
C LEU A 318 -6.08 -7.18 -13.08
N MET A 319 -5.64 -7.35 -11.83
CA MET A 319 -4.50 -6.66 -11.22
C MET A 319 -3.18 -7.40 -11.43
N ARG A 320 -3.19 -8.57 -12.09
CA ARG A 320 -2.01 -9.42 -12.33
C ARG A 320 -1.22 -9.69 -11.05
N PHE A 321 -1.93 -9.83 -9.95
CA PHE A 321 -1.38 -9.86 -8.61
C PHE A 321 -1.34 -11.29 -8.07
N PHE A 322 -0.19 -11.68 -7.51
CA PHE A 322 0.01 -12.98 -6.88
C PHE A 322 -0.06 -12.86 -5.37
N GLY A 323 -0.89 -13.69 -4.74
CA GLY A 323 -0.97 -13.81 -3.28
C GLY A 323 0.21 -14.57 -2.68
N MET A 324 0.19 -14.75 -1.35
CA MET A 324 1.18 -15.61 -0.68
C MET A 324 0.83 -17.10 -0.88
N PRO A 325 1.77 -17.94 -1.33
CA PRO A 325 1.52 -19.37 -1.47
C PRO A 325 1.28 -20.03 -0.10
N LEU A 326 0.46 -21.07 -0.09
CA LEU A 326 0.23 -21.94 1.07
C LEU A 326 0.64 -23.37 0.74
N SER A 327 1.40 -24.00 1.64
CA SER A 327 1.78 -25.41 1.54
C SER A 327 1.06 -26.25 2.60
N VAL A 328 0.34 -27.27 2.16
CA VAL A 328 -0.42 -28.20 3.01
C VAL A 328 0.13 -29.62 2.83
N PRO A 329 0.61 -30.30 3.89
CA PRO A 329 1.04 -31.68 3.78
C PRO A 329 -0.16 -32.62 3.59
N PHE A 330 0.05 -33.74 2.93
CA PHE A 330 -0.93 -34.83 2.87
C PHE A 330 -0.23 -36.17 3.07
N THR A 331 -0.97 -37.19 3.51
CA THR A 331 -0.38 -38.51 3.83
C THR A 331 -0.65 -39.52 2.73
N ASN A 332 -1.91 -39.60 2.26
CA ASN A 332 -2.31 -40.56 1.24
C ASN A 332 -2.93 -39.86 0.02
N LYS A 333 -2.89 -40.51 -1.15
CA LYS A 333 -3.50 -39.98 -2.40
C LYS A 333 -5.01 -39.72 -2.27
N GLN A 334 -5.71 -40.41 -1.37
CA GLN A 334 -7.14 -40.20 -1.12
C GLN A 334 -7.41 -38.86 -0.41
N ASP A 335 -6.44 -38.35 0.36
CA ASP A 335 -6.55 -37.06 1.06
C ASP A 335 -6.26 -35.87 0.14
N LEU A 336 -5.67 -36.13 -1.03
CA LEU A 336 -5.17 -35.12 -1.95
C LEU A 336 -6.25 -34.11 -2.38
N PRO A 337 -7.47 -34.51 -2.80
CA PRO A 337 -8.50 -33.53 -3.16
C PRO A 337 -8.88 -32.60 -1.99
N PHE A 338 -8.89 -33.11 -0.76
CA PHE A 338 -9.14 -32.31 0.44
C PHE A 338 -8.00 -31.34 0.73
N ALA A 339 -6.74 -31.78 0.59
CA ALA A 339 -5.58 -30.92 0.77
C ALA A 339 -5.55 -29.79 -0.27
N VAL A 340 -5.86 -30.10 -1.54
CA VAL A 340 -5.97 -29.10 -2.61
C VAL A 340 -7.13 -28.14 -2.34
N GLY A 341 -8.32 -28.67 -2.04
CA GLY A 341 -9.51 -27.86 -1.77
C GLY A 341 -9.35 -26.93 -0.57
N HIS A 342 -8.79 -27.46 0.53
CA HIS A 342 -8.47 -26.66 1.72
C HIS A 342 -7.45 -25.56 1.37
N ALA A 343 -6.36 -25.90 0.69
CA ALA A 343 -5.35 -24.91 0.32
C ALA A 343 -5.93 -23.81 -0.58
N ILE A 344 -6.77 -24.15 -1.56
CA ILE A 344 -7.48 -23.17 -2.42
C ILE A 344 -8.41 -22.28 -1.59
N THR A 345 -9.17 -22.86 -0.67
CA THR A 345 -10.11 -22.11 0.19
C THR A 345 -9.36 -21.12 1.08
N GLU A 346 -8.24 -21.53 1.66
CA GLU A 346 -7.40 -20.69 2.52
C GLU A 346 -6.65 -19.59 1.76
N VAL A 347 -6.30 -19.82 0.47
CA VAL A 347 -5.67 -18.80 -0.38
C VAL A 347 -6.64 -17.87 -1.08
N PHE A 348 -7.94 -18.18 -1.06
CA PHE A 348 -8.93 -17.35 -1.71
C PHE A 348 -9.02 -15.96 -1.08
N SER A 349 -8.79 -14.94 -1.92
CA SER A 349 -8.95 -13.53 -1.56
C SER A 349 -10.19 -12.92 -2.22
N PRO A 350 -11.28 -12.65 -1.47
CA PRO A 350 -12.41 -11.85 -1.93
C PRO A 350 -11.99 -10.51 -2.51
N VAL A 351 -12.71 -10.06 -3.53
CA VAL A 351 -12.41 -8.83 -4.28
C VAL A 351 -13.52 -7.82 -4.09
N VAL A 352 -13.14 -6.61 -3.72
CA VAL A 352 -14.02 -5.46 -3.59
C VAL A 352 -13.73 -4.48 -4.72
N ARG A 353 -14.74 -4.11 -5.50
CA ARG A 353 -14.64 -2.99 -6.45
C ARG A 353 -14.82 -1.69 -5.70
N ILE A 354 -13.90 -0.75 -5.87
CA ILE A 354 -13.93 0.53 -5.16
C ILE A 354 -14.68 1.56 -6.01
N ASP A 355 -15.87 1.92 -5.53
CA ASP A 355 -16.76 2.86 -6.22
C ASP A 355 -16.50 4.30 -5.75
N GLU A 356 -16.24 4.51 -4.46
CA GLU A 356 -15.95 5.81 -3.87
C GLU A 356 -14.71 5.74 -2.97
N ALA A 357 -13.82 6.73 -3.11
CA ALA A 357 -12.63 6.84 -2.27
C ALA A 357 -12.39 8.31 -1.86
N GLY A 358 -12.59 8.58 -0.58
CA GLY A 358 -12.28 9.83 0.11
C GLY A 358 -10.85 9.87 0.65
N GLN A 359 -10.56 10.82 1.55
CA GLN A 359 -9.23 10.93 2.17
C GLN A 359 -8.94 9.79 3.14
N ASP A 360 -9.91 9.45 3.99
CA ASP A 360 -9.76 8.44 5.03
C ASP A 360 -10.82 7.34 4.95
N SER A 361 -11.80 7.46 4.05
CA SER A 361 -12.89 6.48 3.91
C SER A 361 -13.12 6.05 2.46
N VAL A 362 -13.52 4.80 2.29
CA VAL A 362 -13.71 4.12 1.00
C VAL A 362 -14.99 3.31 1.04
N LYS A 363 -15.77 3.33 -0.04
CA LYS A 363 -16.92 2.43 -0.22
C LYS A 363 -16.71 1.58 -1.46
N GLY A 364 -17.11 0.32 -1.37
CA GLY A 364 -17.02 -0.61 -2.47
C GLY A 364 -18.01 -1.76 -2.40
N LEU A 365 -18.11 -2.50 -3.50
CA LEU A 365 -18.98 -3.65 -3.65
C LEU A 365 -18.17 -4.95 -3.68
N ILE A 366 -18.54 -5.90 -2.83
CA ILE A 366 -17.95 -7.24 -2.83
C ILE A 366 -18.49 -8.02 -4.04
N ARG A 367 -17.59 -8.60 -4.83
CA ARG A 367 -17.93 -9.45 -5.98
C ARG A 367 -18.76 -10.66 -5.54
N ALA A 368 -19.81 -10.99 -6.29
CA ALA A 368 -20.69 -12.14 -6.03
C ALA A 368 -21.37 -12.17 -4.64
N SER A 369 -21.33 -11.10 -3.85
CA SER A 369 -21.90 -11.06 -2.50
C SER A 369 -23.41 -11.29 -2.45
N GLY A 370 -24.14 -10.90 -3.49
CA GLY A 370 -25.58 -11.17 -3.64
C GLY A 370 -25.90 -12.65 -3.86
N LEU A 371 -24.90 -13.48 -4.17
CA LEU A 371 -25.03 -14.94 -4.33
C LEU A 371 -24.65 -15.72 -3.06
N ILE A 372 -24.14 -15.04 -2.03
CA ILE A 372 -23.73 -15.67 -0.77
C ILE A 372 -24.97 -15.90 0.09
N LEU A 373 -25.19 -17.15 0.47
CA LEU A 373 -26.30 -17.57 1.34
C LEU A 373 -25.84 -17.88 2.78
N ASP A 374 -24.57 -18.22 2.95
CA ASP A 374 -23.97 -18.62 4.22
C ASP A 374 -23.17 -17.47 4.85
N SER A 375 -23.40 -17.18 6.12
CA SER A 375 -22.66 -16.16 6.90
C SER A 375 -21.20 -16.53 7.13
N ASP A 376 -20.87 -17.82 7.08
CA ASP A 376 -19.50 -18.30 7.25
C ASP A 376 -18.73 -18.38 5.92
N SER A 377 -19.37 -18.01 4.81
CA SER A 377 -18.75 -18.05 3.49
C SER A 377 -17.39 -17.34 3.45
N PRO A 378 -16.37 -17.93 2.82
CA PRO A 378 -15.07 -17.29 2.63
C PRO A 378 -15.13 -16.10 1.68
N GLY A 379 -16.23 -15.92 0.93
CA GLY A 379 -16.48 -14.79 0.03
C GLY A 379 -16.78 -13.45 0.73
N LEU A 380 -17.01 -13.46 2.05
CA LEU A 380 -17.36 -12.27 2.80
C LEU A 380 -16.12 -11.48 3.27
N VAL A 381 -16.31 -10.16 3.34
CA VAL A 381 -15.40 -9.22 4.00
C VAL A 381 -16.07 -8.81 5.32
N ARG A 382 -15.49 -9.25 6.43
CA ARG A 382 -16.02 -9.10 7.79
C ARG A 382 -15.44 -7.86 8.46
N LEU A 383 -16.04 -7.45 9.59
CA LEU A 383 -15.44 -6.48 10.49
C LEU A 383 -14.05 -6.96 10.95
N GLY A 384 -13.08 -6.05 11.01
CA GLY A 384 -11.67 -6.33 11.27
C GLY A 384 -10.89 -6.87 10.07
N ASP A 385 -11.52 -7.29 8.96
CA ASP A 385 -10.79 -7.72 7.78
C ASP A 385 -10.03 -6.54 7.16
N VAL A 386 -8.80 -6.80 6.73
CA VAL A 386 -7.96 -5.82 6.03
C VAL A 386 -7.86 -6.20 4.56
N LEU A 387 -7.79 -5.19 3.70
CA LEU A 387 -7.67 -5.34 2.27
C LEU A 387 -6.50 -4.52 1.70
N GLU A 388 -5.85 -5.05 0.67
CA GLU A 388 -4.84 -4.35 -0.12
C GLU A 388 -5.50 -3.66 -1.31
N PRO A 389 -5.54 -2.31 -1.35
CA PRO A 389 -6.02 -1.57 -2.49
C PRO A 389 -5.04 -1.62 -3.66
N MET A 390 -5.58 -1.76 -4.87
CA MET A 390 -4.86 -1.90 -6.12
C MET A 390 -5.47 -0.99 -7.18
N VAL A 391 -4.61 -0.49 -8.07
CA VAL A 391 -5.03 0.39 -9.16
C VAL A 391 -4.48 -0.13 -10.47
N ARG A 392 -5.36 -0.20 -11.47
CA ARG A 392 -4.99 -0.45 -12.86
C ARG A 392 -5.42 0.71 -13.73
N LYS A 393 -4.52 1.19 -14.59
CA LYS A 393 -4.81 2.20 -15.62
C LYS A 393 -4.41 1.65 -16.96
N ASP A 394 -5.36 1.55 -17.86
CA ASP A 394 -5.14 0.99 -19.18
C ASP A 394 -4.91 2.07 -20.23
N ASP A 395 -4.16 1.73 -21.28
CA ASP A 395 -4.05 2.53 -22.50
C ASP A 395 -5.36 2.50 -23.32
N ARG A 396 -5.39 3.15 -24.50
CA ARG A 396 -6.59 3.16 -25.36
C ARG A 396 -6.91 1.80 -25.97
N SER A 397 -5.98 0.85 -25.91
CA SER A 397 -6.14 -0.53 -26.37
C SER A 397 -6.42 -1.52 -25.24
N GLY A 398 -6.73 -1.03 -24.02
CA GLY A 398 -7.02 -1.89 -22.87
C GLY A 398 -5.78 -2.52 -22.22
N LYS A 399 -4.56 -2.12 -22.62
CA LYS A 399 -3.33 -2.68 -22.08
C LYS A 399 -2.87 -1.89 -20.85
N PRO A 400 -2.45 -2.54 -19.75
CA PRO A 400 -2.08 -1.83 -18.53
C PRO A 400 -0.82 -0.97 -18.71
N LEU A 401 -0.93 0.31 -18.33
CA LEU A 401 0.16 1.27 -18.16
C LEU A 401 0.68 1.26 -16.72
N ILE A 402 -0.24 1.18 -15.77
CA ILE A 402 0.00 1.05 -14.34
C ILE A 402 -0.91 -0.08 -13.87
N VAL A 403 -0.37 -1.00 -13.08
CA VAL A 403 -1.14 -2.12 -12.53
C VAL A 403 -0.44 -2.61 -11.27
N GLY A 404 -1.22 -2.94 -10.24
CA GLY A 404 -0.74 -3.56 -9.01
C GLY A 404 -1.19 -2.84 -7.74
N ARG A 405 -0.62 -3.27 -6.62
CA ARG A 405 -0.89 -2.74 -5.28
C ARG A 405 -0.44 -1.29 -5.13
N LEU A 406 -1.14 -0.56 -4.27
CA LEU A 406 -0.68 0.71 -3.75
C LEU A 406 0.25 0.45 -2.56
N ASP A 407 1.54 0.76 -2.73
CA ASP A 407 2.51 0.60 -1.64
C ASP A 407 2.10 1.40 -0.40
N TRP A 408 2.25 0.78 0.78
CA TRP A 408 1.98 1.39 2.08
C TRP A 408 0.54 1.88 2.23
N ALA A 409 -0.40 1.22 1.55
CA ALA A 409 -1.81 1.55 1.61
C ALA A 409 -2.64 0.32 1.95
N TYR A 410 -3.57 0.45 2.89
CA TYR A 410 -4.46 -0.62 3.33
C TYR A 410 -5.86 -0.07 3.61
N LEU A 411 -6.85 -0.95 3.46
CA LEU A 411 -8.24 -0.69 3.85
C LEU A 411 -8.59 -1.57 5.05
N LEU A 412 -9.11 -0.99 6.12
CA LEU A 412 -9.63 -1.74 7.26
C LEU A 412 -11.15 -1.67 7.24
N ARG A 413 -11.83 -2.81 7.27
CA ARG A 413 -13.29 -2.84 7.46
C ARG A 413 -13.58 -2.70 8.96
N VAL A 414 -14.24 -1.61 9.30
CA VAL A 414 -14.73 -1.28 10.64
C VAL A 414 -16.24 -1.12 10.60
N ALA A 415 -16.88 -1.25 11.75
CA ALA A 415 -18.29 -1.02 11.98
C ALA A 415 -18.62 0.46 11.82
N ASP A 416 -19.89 0.76 11.57
CA ASP A 416 -20.39 2.11 11.72
C ASP A 416 -20.86 2.27 13.18
N PRO A 417 -20.60 3.41 13.84
CA PRO A 417 -21.16 3.67 15.16
C PRO A 417 -22.68 3.77 15.03
N VAL A 418 -23.39 3.45 16.11
CA VAL A 418 -24.85 3.51 16.19
C VAL A 418 -25.24 4.55 17.23
N ALA A 419 -25.86 5.62 16.77
CA ALA A 419 -26.39 6.69 17.59
C ALA A 419 -27.85 6.43 17.98
N HIS A 420 -28.10 6.31 19.27
CA HIS A 420 -29.42 6.13 19.85
C HIS A 420 -30.00 7.48 20.30
N ASP A 421 -31.25 7.74 19.95
CA ASP A 421 -31.91 9.00 20.35
C ASP A 421 -31.97 9.15 21.89
N ASP A 422 -31.78 10.38 22.37
CA ASP A 422 -31.81 10.73 23.79
C ASP A 422 -33.06 11.52 24.17
N GLU A 423 -33.46 11.41 25.43
CA GLU A 423 -34.53 12.23 26.01
C GLU A 423 -34.14 12.77 27.38
N PHE A 424 -34.22 14.10 27.53
CA PHE A 424 -34.00 14.81 28.80
C PHE A 424 -35.25 15.58 29.22
N LYS A 425 -35.63 15.44 30.50
CA LYS A 425 -36.79 16.12 31.06
C LYS A 425 -36.45 17.51 31.56
N VAL A 426 -37.39 18.44 31.40
CA VAL A 426 -37.30 19.78 32.01
C VAL A 426 -37.67 19.66 33.49
N ASP A 427 -36.73 20.02 34.38
CA ASP A 427 -36.88 19.88 35.84
C ASP A 427 -36.98 21.23 36.58
N GLY A 428 -37.20 22.32 35.85
CA GLY A 428 -37.32 23.67 36.40
C GLY A 428 -35.99 24.34 36.78
N LYS A 429 -34.85 23.72 36.48
CA LYS A 429 -33.53 24.34 36.63
C LYS A 429 -33.24 25.34 35.50
N PRO A 430 -32.32 26.30 35.71
CA PRO A 430 -31.93 27.27 34.68
C PRO A 430 -31.15 26.66 33.51
N PHE A 431 -30.67 25.42 33.64
CA PHE A 431 -29.98 24.67 32.60
C PHE A 431 -30.19 23.17 32.79
N ILE A 432 -30.07 22.41 31.70
CA ILE A 432 -30.17 20.95 31.67
C ILE A 432 -28.78 20.41 31.32
N LYS A 433 -28.32 19.40 32.06
CA LYS A 433 -27.08 18.68 31.75
C LYS A 433 -27.42 17.28 31.27
N GLY A 434 -26.71 16.79 30.27
CA GLY A 434 -26.93 15.47 29.70
C GLY A 434 -25.66 14.87 29.10
N GLU A 435 -25.74 13.58 28.77
CA GLU A 435 -24.69 12.80 28.12
C GLU A 435 -25.34 12.05 26.96
N VAL A 436 -24.91 12.36 25.72
CA VAL A 436 -25.52 11.77 24.52
C VAL A 436 -24.86 10.46 24.06
N LEU A 437 -23.66 10.15 24.54
CA LEU A 437 -22.92 8.95 24.13
C LEU A 437 -23.17 7.75 25.07
N SER A 438 -23.98 7.92 26.10
CA SER A 438 -24.11 6.93 27.18
C SER A 438 -24.88 5.67 26.77
N ASN A 439 -25.73 5.79 25.75
CA ASN A 439 -26.55 4.74 25.13
C ASN A 439 -26.09 4.38 23.71
N ASP A 440 -25.16 5.14 23.13
CA ASP A 440 -24.58 4.90 21.81
C ASP A 440 -23.63 3.70 21.82
N THR A 441 -23.50 3.02 20.68
CA THR A 441 -22.69 1.80 20.58
C THR A 441 -21.82 1.78 19.33
N ASP A 442 -20.76 0.98 19.38
CA ASP A 442 -19.97 0.57 18.23
C ASP A 442 -19.82 -0.95 18.30
N GLU A 443 -20.09 -1.66 17.20
CA GLU A 443 -19.93 -3.12 17.14
C GLU A 443 -18.45 -3.53 17.23
N ASP A 444 -17.52 -2.65 16.84
CA ASP A 444 -16.09 -2.81 17.07
C ASP A 444 -15.78 -2.47 18.52
N THR A 445 -16.00 -3.45 19.41
CA THR A 445 -15.87 -3.26 20.86
C THR A 445 -14.45 -2.80 21.25
N GLY A 446 -14.29 -1.51 21.54
CA GLY A 446 -13.02 -0.93 22.02
C GLY A 446 -12.78 0.52 21.60
N ASP A 447 -13.50 1.02 20.60
CA ASP A 447 -13.25 2.34 20.04
C ASP A 447 -14.00 3.45 20.79
N PRO A 448 -13.33 4.56 21.17
CA PRO A 448 -13.97 5.66 21.88
C PRO A 448 -14.82 6.49 20.92
N LEU A 449 -16.13 6.55 21.19
CA LEU A 449 -17.05 7.43 20.48
C LEU A 449 -16.83 8.90 20.88
N SER A 450 -17.05 9.81 19.94
CA SER A 450 -17.00 11.25 20.21
C SER A 450 -18.04 12.02 19.40
N VAL A 451 -18.50 13.16 19.94
CA VAL A 451 -19.40 14.07 19.23
C VAL A 451 -18.60 14.99 18.31
N VAL A 452 -18.86 14.95 17.00
CA VAL A 452 -18.14 15.76 16.01
C VAL A 452 -18.96 16.90 15.42
N ARG A 453 -20.29 16.82 15.51
CA ARG A 453 -21.21 17.88 15.05
C ARG A 453 -22.42 18.00 15.95
N VAL A 454 -22.97 19.22 15.98
CA VAL A 454 -24.28 19.54 16.54
C VAL A 454 -25.06 20.19 15.42
N ASN A 455 -26.21 19.61 15.07
CA ASN A 455 -26.91 19.84 13.82
C ASN A 455 -25.92 19.70 12.63
N VAL A 456 -25.79 20.73 11.81
CA VAL A 456 -24.86 20.75 10.66
C VAL A 456 -23.49 21.33 11.00
N GLU A 457 -23.32 21.90 12.20
CA GLU A 457 -22.11 22.62 12.57
C GLU A 457 -21.09 21.76 13.30
N ARG A 458 -19.80 22.04 13.08
CA ARG A 458 -18.71 21.34 13.77
C ARG A 458 -18.76 21.61 15.28
N ALA A 459 -18.73 20.53 16.07
CA ALA A 459 -18.61 20.61 17.52
C ALA A 459 -17.18 20.99 17.94
N ALA A 460 -17.05 21.76 19.00
CA ALA A 460 -15.77 22.12 19.62
C ALA A 460 -16.00 22.46 21.09
N LEU A 461 -15.05 22.10 21.97
CA LEU A 461 -15.13 22.44 23.39
C LEU A 461 -15.21 23.96 23.56
N GLY A 462 -16.16 24.42 24.39
CA GLY A 462 -16.35 25.85 24.64
C GLY A 462 -17.15 26.59 23.55
N ARG A 463 -17.47 25.94 22.41
CA ARG A 463 -18.33 26.52 21.37
C ARG A 463 -19.79 26.38 21.77
N VAL A 464 -20.52 27.49 21.70
CA VAL A 464 -21.97 27.53 21.90
C VAL A 464 -22.67 27.31 20.56
N HIS A 465 -23.64 26.41 20.51
CA HIS A 465 -24.50 26.14 19.36
C HIS A 465 -25.91 26.62 19.66
N GLU A 466 -26.45 27.47 18.79
CA GLU A 466 -27.83 27.96 18.91
C GLU A 466 -28.81 26.95 18.31
N ILE A 467 -29.92 26.73 19.01
CA ILE A 467 -31.05 25.93 18.55
C ILE A 467 -32.17 26.90 18.21
N THR A 468 -32.57 26.96 16.95
CA THR A 468 -33.61 27.87 16.45
C THR A 468 -34.92 27.14 16.14
N VAL A 469 -36.02 27.89 16.04
CA VAL A 469 -37.35 27.34 15.72
C VAL A 469 -37.39 26.72 14.32
N SER A 470 -36.70 27.33 13.37
CA SER A 470 -36.45 26.80 12.03
C SER A 470 -35.22 27.49 11.42
N GLU A 471 -34.78 27.06 10.24
CA GLU A 471 -33.72 27.77 9.49
C GLU A 471 -34.18 29.16 8.99
N GLU A 472 -35.48 29.39 8.89
CA GLU A 472 -36.06 30.65 8.41
C GLU A 472 -36.44 31.61 9.56
N ASP A 473 -36.66 31.07 10.76
CA ASP A 473 -36.97 31.80 11.98
C ASP A 473 -35.77 31.74 12.93
N GLU A 474 -34.93 32.79 12.89
CA GLU A 474 -33.71 32.97 13.72
C GLU A 474 -34.02 33.12 15.23
N SER A 475 -35.27 32.91 15.65
CA SER A 475 -35.63 32.88 17.07
C SER A 475 -34.92 31.73 17.79
N VAL A 476 -34.00 32.08 18.71
CA VAL A 476 -33.22 31.13 19.50
C VAL A 476 -34.09 30.52 20.62
N ILE A 477 -34.39 29.23 20.47
CA ILE A 477 -35.08 28.40 21.49
C ILE A 477 -34.15 28.12 22.66
N GLY A 478 -32.86 27.97 22.42
CA GLY A 478 -31.86 27.76 23.47
C GLY A 478 -30.48 27.53 22.90
N THR A 479 -29.52 27.31 23.79
CA THR A 479 -28.13 27.07 23.42
C THR A 479 -27.62 25.76 23.98
N VAL A 480 -26.81 25.04 23.20
CA VAL A 480 -26.13 23.82 23.60
C VAL A 480 -24.63 24.08 23.67
N LEU A 481 -24.00 23.64 24.75
CA LEU A 481 -22.55 23.69 24.94
C LEU A 481 -22.06 22.30 25.38
N PHE A 482 -21.24 21.67 24.56
CA PHE A 482 -20.55 20.43 24.94
C PHE A 482 -19.34 20.74 25.84
N THR A 483 -19.27 20.09 27.00
CA THR A 483 -18.20 20.21 27.99
C THR A 483 -17.16 19.10 27.89
N ASP A 484 -17.53 17.95 27.31
CA ASP A 484 -16.64 16.83 27.01
C ASP A 484 -17.14 16.12 25.74
N LEU A 485 -16.40 16.22 24.64
CA LEU A 485 -16.82 15.62 23.36
C LEU A 485 -16.62 14.10 23.33
N ASP A 486 -15.68 13.57 24.12
CA ASP A 486 -15.34 12.15 24.17
C ASP A 486 -16.29 11.36 25.08
N LYS A 487 -17.08 12.07 25.89
CA LYS A 487 -18.18 11.50 26.69
C LYS A 487 -19.57 11.98 26.24
N GLY A 488 -19.61 12.97 25.35
CA GLY A 488 -20.86 13.61 24.94
C GLY A 488 -21.54 14.41 26.05
N GLU A 489 -20.79 14.87 27.06
CA GLU A 489 -21.35 15.71 28.13
C GLU A 489 -21.71 17.10 27.57
N PHE A 490 -22.95 17.54 27.77
CA PHE A 490 -23.43 18.85 27.34
C PHE A 490 -24.24 19.59 28.40
N THR A 491 -24.35 20.91 28.22
CA THR A 491 -25.26 21.78 28.96
C THR A 491 -26.16 22.51 27.97
N PHE A 492 -27.48 22.34 28.12
CA PHE A 492 -28.50 23.11 27.42
C PHE A 492 -28.99 24.26 28.29
N THR A 493 -28.99 25.47 27.74
CA THR A 493 -29.54 26.67 28.37
C THR A 493 -30.77 27.13 27.59
N PRO A 494 -31.98 27.03 28.17
CA PRO A 494 -33.20 27.54 27.55
C PRO A 494 -33.09 29.04 27.20
N GLY A 495 -33.53 29.41 26.01
CA GLY A 495 -33.70 30.80 25.59
C GLY A 495 -35.13 31.31 25.85
N ASP A 496 -35.37 32.59 25.58
CA ASP A 496 -36.66 33.23 25.84
C ASP A 496 -37.81 32.61 25.02
N ALA A 497 -37.50 32.02 23.86
CA ALA A 497 -38.46 31.33 23.01
C ALA A 497 -38.73 29.87 23.41
N PHE A 498 -38.09 29.35 24.47
CA PHE A 498 -38.30 27.97 24.91
C PHE A 498 -39.69 27.77 25.51
N THR A 499 -40.50 26.94 24.86
CA THR A 499 -41.90 26.65 25.26
C THR A 499 -42.04 25.34 26.05
N GLY A 500 -40.92 24.73 26.45
CA GLY A 500 -40.91 23.49 27.22
C GLY A 500 -40.55 22.24 26.42
N GLN A 501 -40.47 22.33 25.08
CA GLN A 501 -40.01 21.23 24.22
C GLN A 501 -39.09 21.76 23.11
N THR A 502 -38.01 21.03 22.81
CA THR A 502 -37.15 21.25 21.63
C THR A 502 -36.35 19.99 21.30
N SER A 503 -35.76 19.94 20.11
CA SER A 503 -34.81 18.90 19.74
C SER A 503 -33.60 19.48 19.04
N PHE A 504 -32.49 18.74 19.07
CA PHE A 504 -31.32 19.00 18.23
C PHE A 504 -30.68 17.68 17.83
N GLN A 505 -29.96 17.67 16.71
CA GLN A 505 -29.22 16.50 16.27
C GLN A 505 -27.77 16.58 16.72
N TYR A 506 -27.15 15.43 16.97
CA TYR A 506 -25.72 15.32 17.14
C TYR A 506 -25.18 14.25 16.19
N THR A 507 -23.92 14.40 15.79
CA THR A 507 -23.23 13.39 14.99
C THR A 507 -22.18 12.73 15.86
N VAL A 508 -22.34 11.42 16.10
CA VAL A 508 -21.33 10.57 16.73
C VAL A 508 -20.29 10.16 15.70
N SER A 509 -19.06 9.96 16.15
CA SER A 509 -17.94 9.50 15.35
C SER A 509 -17.17 8.42 16.12
N ASP A 510 -16.77 7.37 15.42
CA ASP A 510 -15.90 6.30 15.92
C ASP A 510 -14.41 6.71 16.00
N GLY A 511 -14.07 7.88 15.43
CA GLY A 511 -12.70 8.39 15.38
C GLY A 511 -11.89 7.86 14.19
N TYR A 512 -12.46 6.94 13.41
CA TYR A 512 -11.88 6.47 12.16
C TYR A 512 -12.45 7.19 10.94
N GLY A 513 -13.65 7.75 11.05
CA GLY A 513 -14.30 8.48 9.97
C GLY A 513 -15.69 7.93 9.62
N ASN A 514 -16.18 6.96 10.39
CA ASN A 514 -17.59 6.61 10.40
C ASN A 514 -18.35 7.49 11.36
N THR A 515 -19.60 7.77 11.03
CA THR A 515 -20.45 8.65 11.81
C THR A 515 -21.89 8.20 11.70
N ASP A 516 -22.65 8.41 12.76
CA ASP A 516 -24.10 8.27 12.77
C ASP A 516 -24.75 9.48 13.46
N VAL A 517 -26.06 9.65 13.30
CA VAL A 517 -26.81 10.81 13.78
C VAL A 517 -27.87 10.39 14.78
N GLY A 518 -27.72 10.87 16.01
CA GLY A 518 -28.72 10.76 17.06
C GLY A 518 -29.51 12.06 17.21
N THR A 519 -30.73 11.96 17.74
CA THR A 519 -31.56 13.13 18.07
C THR A 519 -31.73 13.23 19.57
N VAL A 520 -31.45 14.41 20.12
CA VAL A 520 -31.73 14.75 21.51
C VAL A 520 -33.07 15.47 21.61
N TRP A 521 -33.95 14.98 22.47
CA TRP A 521 -35.22 15.61 22.82
C TRP A 521 -35.14 16.24 24.21
N ILE A 522 -35.40 17.53 24.30
CA ILE A 522 -35.54 18.27 25.56
C ILE A 522 -37.02 18.50 25.82
N GLY A 523 -37.53 18.06 26.96
CA GLY A 523 -38.95 18.20 27.34
C GLY A 523 -39.87 17.12 26.78
N GLY A 524 -39.31 16.07 26.18
CA GLY A 524 -40.01 14.90 25.67
C GLY A 524 -40.15 14.86 24.15
N LYS A 525 -40.27 13.65 23.59
CA LYS A 525 -40.61 13.45 22.16
C LYS A 525 -41.97 14.09 21.90
N LYS A 526 -42.10 14.82 20.79
CA LYS A 526 -43.43 15.25 20.34
C LYS A 526 -44.18 13.99 19.89
N ASP A 527 -45.32 13.68 20.50
CA ASP A 527 -46.23 12.62 20.03
C ASP A 527 -46.85 13.03 18.67
N SER A 528 -46.05 13.06 17.61
CA SER A 528 -46.55 12.77 16.27
C SER A 528 -46.64 11.26 16.21
N GLY A 529 -47.84 10.70 16.08
CA GLY A 529 -48.13 9.26 16.11
C GLY A 529 -47.53 8.44 14.95
N GLU A 530 -46.24 8.60 14.72
CA GLU A 530 -45.41 7.83 13.80
C GLU A 530 -44.43 7.07 14.70
N GLU A 531 -44.72 5.79 14.88
CA GLU A 531 -43.87 4.84 15.57
C GLU A 531 -42.60 4.70 14.72
N ASP A 532 -41.58 5.52 15.01
CA ASP A 532 -40.31 5.51 14.31
C ASP A 532 -39.53 4.27 14.75
N THR A 533 -39.90 3.13 14.20
CA THR A 533 -39.05 1.95 14.18
C THR A 533 -37.82 2.30 13.35
N LYS A 534 -36.79 2.86 13.98
CA LYS A 534 -35.42 2.61 13.55
C LYS A 534 -35.19 1.10 13.74
N GLU A 535 -35.68 0.30 12.79
CA GLU A 535 -35.16 -1.04 12.55
C GLU A 535 -33.63 -0.88 12.48
N PRO A 536 -32.85 -1.81 13.07
CA PRO A 536 -31.40 -1.77 12.88
C PRO A 536 -31.15 -1.79 11.37
N ALA A 537 -30.37 -0.83 10.88
CA ALA A 537 -30.14 -0.57 9.47
C ALA A 537 -29.28 -1.66 8.78
N GLU A 538 -29.53 -2.93 9.06
CA GLU A 538 -29.14 -4.04 8.20
C GLU A 538 -30.29 -4.41 7.25
N THR A 539 -30.65 -3.51 6.35
CA THR A 539 -31.32 -3.96 5.13
C THR A 539 -30.38 -4.91 4.39
N LYS A 540 -30.90 -5.94 3.72
CA LYS A 540 -30.12 -6.86 2.84
C LYS A 540 -29.19 -6.16 1.82
N ALA A 541 -29.35 -4.85 1.62
CA ALA A 541 -28.47 -3.98 0.85
C ALA A 541 -27.13 -3.64 1.55
N SER A 542 -27.08 -3.56 2.88
CA SER A 542 -25.84 -3.18 3.62
C SER A 542 -24.76 -4.26 3.60
N LYS A 543 -25.13 -5.55 3.48
CA LYS A 543 -24.15 -6.66 3.37
C LYS A 543 -23.35 -6.66 2.07
N ARG A 544 -23.76 -5.90 1.06
CA ARG A 544 -23.14 -5.90 -0.28
C ARG A 544 -22.16 -4.74 -0.48
N VAL A 545 -22.50 -3.58 0.08
CA VAL A 545 -21.66 -2.38 0.09
C VAL A 545 -20.86 -2.37 1.39
N VAL A 546 -19.54 -2.45 1.27
CA VAL A 546 -18.64 -2.33 2.40
C VAL A 546 -18.03 -0.93 2.45
N LYS A 547 -18.06 -0.35 3.65
CA LYS A 547 -17.36 0.88 4.00
C LYS A 547 -16.07 0.54 4.75
N MET A 548 -14.97 1.15 4.38
CA MET A 548 -13.65 0.81 4.90
C MET A 548 -12.84 2.08 5.15
N MET A 549 -11.94 2.01 6.11
CA MET A 549 -11.00 3.07 6.46
C MET A 549 -9.73 2.95 5.65
N TYR A 550 -9.27 4.05 5.07
CA TYR A 550 -8.10 4.10 4.21
C TYR A 550 -6.89 4.63 4.95
N TYR A 551 -5.89 3.77 5.13
CA TYR A 551 -4.61 4.13 5.73
C TYR A 551 -3.55 4.12 4.65
N SER A 552 -2.96 5.28 4.37
CA SER A 552 -1.87 5.40 3.40
C SER A 552 -0.63 6.07 4.00
N GLY A 553 0.54 5.55 3.64
CA GLY A 553 1.84 6.16 3.92
C GLY A 553 2.19 7.31 2.98
N ARG A 554 1.49 7.42 1.84
CA ARG A 554 1.68 8.49 0.84
C ARG A 554 0.38 9.28 0.65
N PRO A 555 0.45 10.61 0.49
CA PRO A 555 -0.74 11.39 0.16
C PRO A 555 -1.24 11.01 -1.23
N GLY A 556 -2.56 10.83 -1.37
CA GLY A 556 -3.19 10.42 -2.62
C GLY A 556 -3.12 8.90 -2.86
N GLY A 557 -3.53 8.46 -4.05
CA GLY A 557 -3.37 7.08 -4.53
C GLY A 557 -4.67 6.46 -5.00
N LEU A 558 -5.71 6.54 -4.17
CA LEU A 558 -7.01 5.93 -4.44
C LEU A 558 -8.08 6.96 -4.84
N GLN A 559 -7.89 8.22 -4.44
CA GLN A 559 -8.78 9.33 -4.82
C GLN A 559 -8.66 9.66 -6.31
N GLY A 560 -9.75 10.12 -6.90
CA GLY A 560 -9.79 10.59 -8.29
C GLY A 560 -11.06 10.16 -9.02
N ARG A 561 -11.41 10.92 -10.06
CA ARG A 561 -12.63 10.72 -10.86
C ARG A 561 -12.67 9.33 -11.48
N GLN A 562 -13.84 8.70 -11.43
CA GLN A 562 -14.11 7.43 -12.10
C GLN A 562 -13.96 7.60 -13.63
N ASN A 563 -13.33 6.62 -14.26
CA ASN A 563 -13.11 6.59 -15.71
C ASN A 563 -13.10 5.11 -16.15
N LYS A 564 -13.72 4.80 -17.31
CA LYS A 564 -13.77 3.46 -17.91
C LYS A 564 -12.39 2.77 -18.04
N ARG A 565 -11.29 3.53 -18.08
CA ARG A 565 -9.91 3.00 -18.22
C ARG A 565 -9.14 2.89 -16.89
N THR A 566 -9.77 3.17 -15.76
CA THR A 566 -9.15 3.11 -14.43
C THR A 566 -9.95 2.19 -13.54
N TYR A 567 -9.31 1.11 -13.10
CA TYR A 567 -9.90 0.14 -12.19
C TYR A 567 -9.28 0.33 -10.81
N LYS A 568 -10.12 0.30 -9.78
CA LYS A 568 -9.72 0.39 -8.38
C LYS A 568 -10.36 -0.79 -7.67
N MET A 569 -9.54 -1.70 -7.17
CA MET A 569 -10.00 -2.90 -6.48
C MET A 569 -9.31 -3.01 -5.13
N ALA A 570 -9.87 -3.76 -4.22
CA ALA A 570 -9.19 -4.19 -3.01
C ALA A 570 -9.33 -5.69 -2.83
N LEU A 571 -8.23 -6.34 -2.48
CA LEU A 571 -8.22 -7.78 -2.18
C LEU A 571 -8.12 -7.96 -0.68
N LYS A 572 -9.02 -8.76 -0.10
CA LYS A 572 -8.90 -9.18 1.29
C LYS A 572 -7.62 -9.99 1.47
N VAL A 573 -6.87 -9.66 2.51
CA VAL A 573 -5.59 -10.29 2.83
C VAL A 573 -5.67 -11.05 4.15
N ASN A 574 -4.89 -12.13 4.25
CA ASN A 574 -4.85 -12.98 5.44
C ASN A 574 -3.38 -13.19 5.85
N PRO A 575 -2.91 -12.57 6.96
CA PRO A 575 -1.54 -12.69 7.41
C PRO A 575 -1.26 -14.05 8.06
N ARG A 576 -0.37 -14.84 7.43
CA ARG A 576 -0.07 -16.23 7.82
C ARG A 576 1.25 -16.43 8.55
N LEU A 577 2.13 -15.42 8.54
CA LEU A 577 3.43 -15.50 9.21
C LEU A 577 3.34 -14.82 10.59
N ASP A 578 4.26 -15.19 11.48
CA ASP A 578 4.34 -14.58 12.82
C ASP A 578 4.96 -13.18 12.80
N ALA A 579 5.68 -12.83 11.73
CA ALA A 579 6.36 -11.56 11.60
C ALA A 579 6.61 -11.17 10.13
N THR A 580 6.84 -9.88 9.91
CA THR A 580 7.35 -9.32 8.65
C THR A 580 8.68 -8.63 8.92
N MET A 581 9.68 -8.88 8.07
CA MET A 581 10.95 -8.16 8.13
C MET A 581 10.82 -6.83 7.38
N LEU A 582 10.85 -5.71 8.09
CA LEU A 582 10.91 -4.38 7.49
C LEU A 582 12.37 -4.01 7.21
N ARG A 583 12.70 -3.68 5.96
CA ARG A 583 14.02 -3.18 5.54
C ARG A 583 13.91 -1.73 5.08
N LEU A 584 14.75 -0.86 5.62
CA LEU A 584 14.86 0.55 5.25
C LEU A 584 16.15 0.79 4.46
N HIS A 585 16.05 1.48 3.33
CA HIS A 585 17.22 1.94 2.56
C HIS A 585 17.02 3.35 2.03
N ALA A 586 18.13 3.98 1.64
CA ALA A 586 18.11 5.32 1.07
C ALA A 586 17.44 5.32 -0.31
N LYS A 587 16.78 6.45 -0.59
CA LYS A 587 15.93 6.64 -1.77
C LYS A 587 16.69 6.36 -3.07
N GLY A 588 16.28 5.34 -3.81
CA GLY A 588 16.91 4.97 -5.08
C GLY A 588 18.26 4.27 -4.94
N GLU A 589 18.68 3.93 -3.73
CA GLU A 589 19.93 3.24 -3.41
C GLU A 589 19.66 1.98 -2.57
N PRO A 590 19.22 0.86 -3.19
CA PRO A 590 18.82 -0.37 -2.48
C PRO A 590 19.93 -1.03 -1.65
N ASP A 591 21.18 -0.72 -1.97
CA ASP A 591 22.39 -1.20 -1.30
C ASP A 591 22.83 -0.31 -0.14
N PHE A 592 22.15 0.83 0.08
CA PHE A 592 22.49 1.78 1.14
C PHE A 592 21.48 1.68 2.31
N PRO A 593 21.76 0.86 3.33
CA PRO A 593 20.83 0.64 4.44
C PRO A 593 20.72 1.86 5.36
N LEU A 594 19.52 2.11 5.88
CA LEU A 594 19.29 3.16 6.88
C LEU A 594 19.42 2.57 8.30
N ILE A 595 20.64 2.66 8.84
CA ILE A 595 21.06 2.01 10.09
C ILE A 595 20.64 2.84 11.32
N GLY A 596 20.07 2.18 12.34
CA GLY A 596 19.75 2.79 13.63
C GLY A 596 18.53 3.72 13.64
N TYR A 597 17.71 3.67 12.59
CA TYR A 597 16.44 4.42 12.50
C TYR A 597 15.43 3.81 13.47
N GLU A 598 14.70 4.65 14.19
CA GLU A 598 13.73 4.25 15.20
C GLU A 598 12.37 3.99 14.57
N ILE A 599 11.75 2.87 14.94
CA ILE A 599 10.38 2.54 14.58
C ILE A 599 9.50 2.75 15.79
N TYR A 600 8.43 3.51 15.58
CA TYR A 600 7.36 3.67 16.55
C TYR A 600 6.07 3.17 15.94
N GLU A 601 5.21 2.60 16.76
CA GLU A 601 3.84 2.29 16.38
C GLU A 601 2.94 3.41 16.87
N ARG A 602 1.99 3.83 16.02
CA ARG A 602 0.90 4.70 16.43
C ARG A 602 -0.38 3.88 16.55
N GLU A 603 -1.08 4.02 17.66
CA GLU A 603 -2.44 3.47 17.82
C GLU A 603 -3.37 3.97 16.70
N LEU A 604 -4.33 3.14 16.30
CA LEU A 604 -5.26 3.50 15.23
C LEU A 604 -6.26 4.57 15.71
N THR A 605 -6.82 4.40 16.91
CA THR A 605 -7.75 5.32 17.59
C THR A 605 -7.10 6.62 18.05
N SER A 606 -5.82 6.60 18.42
CA SER A 606 -5.18 7.68 19.16
C SER A 606 -3.92 8.23 18.48
N LYS A 607 -3.37 9.31 19.04
CA LYS A 607 -2.07 9.87 18.60
C LYS A 607 -0.89 9.33 19.43
N SER A 608 -1.14 8.42 20.35
CA SER A 608 -0.12 7.76 21.16
C SER A 608 0.87 7.03 20.26
N MET A 609 2.16 7.14 20.59
CA MET A 609 3.23 6.44 19.88
C MET A 609 4.03 5.59 20.86
N THR A 610 4.14 4.29 20.57
CA THR A 610 4.93 3.33 21.34
C THR A 610 6.20 3.00 20.58
N PHE A 611 7.32 2.90 21.30
CA PHE A 611 8.60 2.56 20.68
C PHE A 611 8.65 1.05 20.40
N VAL A 612 8.90 0.66 19.15
CA VAL A 612 8.99 -0.74 18.72
C VAL A 612 10.44 -1.21 18.72
N GLY A 613 11.36 -0.42 18.12
CA GLY A 613 12.75 -0.81 18.03
C GLY A 613 13.57 0.06 17.08
N ARG A 614 14.79 -0.38 16.77
CA ARG A 614 15.70 0.28 15.83
C ARG A 614 16.16 -0.68 14.74
N THR A 615 16.40 -0.14 13.54
CA THR A 615 16.99 -0.93 12.46
C THR A 615 18.43 -1.34 12.77
N ASP A 616 18.80 -2.54 12.33
CA ASP A 616 20.14 -3.09 12.45
C ASP A 616 21.12 -2.50 11.40
N TRP A 617 22.31 -3.10 11.30
CA TRP A 617 23.38 -2.67 10.40
C TRP A 617 23.06 -2.82 8.90
N ASP A 618 22.05 -3.60 8.51
CA ASP A 618 21.53 -3.69 7.14
C ASP A 618 20.15 -3.02 7.00
N GLY A 619 19.81 -2.14 7.95
CA GLY A 619 18.57 -1.37 7.91
C GLY A 619 17.33 -2.23 8.19
N ARG A 620 17.47 -3.40 8.82
CA ARG A 620 16.37 -4.36 9.02
C ARG A 620 15.83 -4.32 10.44
N ILE A 621 14.55 -4.61 10.58
CA ILE A 621 13.87 -4.85 11.85
C ILE A 621 12.72 -5.83 11.64
N SER A 622 12.58 -6.80 12.55
CA SER A 622 11.46 -7.74 12.52
C SER A 622 10.27 -7.16 13.27
N ILE A 623 9.15 -6.99 12.56
CA ILE A 623 7.88 -6.51 13.12
C ILE A 623 7.01 -7.75 13.37
N GLN A 624 6.77 -8.04 14.65
CA GLN A 624 5.96 -9.17 15.08
C GLN A 624 4.47 -8.90 14.87
N LYS A 625 3.70 -9.96 14.63
CA LYS A 625 2.24 -9.93 14.63
C LYS A 625 1.73 -9.73 16.07
N ASN A 626 0.65 -8.97 16.20
CA ASN A 626 -0.12 -8.77 17.42
C ASN A 626 -1.62 -8.99 17.11
N ASP A 627 -2.49 -8.69 18.07
CA ASP A 627 -3.94 -8.83 17.91
C ASP A 627 -4.53 -7.81 16.92
N ASP A 628 -3.84 -6.68 16.70
CA ASP A 628 -4.24 -5.68 15.72
C ASP A 628 -3.90 -6.14 14.29
N PRO A 629 -4.89 -6.23 13.39
CA PRO A 629 -4.66 -6.73 12.03
C PRO A 629 -3.90 -5.72 11.15
N LEU A 630 -3.94 -4.41 11.49
CA LEU A 630 -3.23 -3.35 10.78
C LEU A 630 -2.46 -2.49 11.78
N ARG A 631 -1.18 -2.23 11.52
CA ARG A 631 -0.35 -1.38 12.38
C ARG A 631 0.20 -0.19 11.62
N LEU A 632 0.24 0.98 12.27
CA LEU A 632 0.79 2.20 11.68
C LEU A 632 2.21 2.46 12.19
N MET A 633 3.21 2.07 11.40
CA MET A 633 4.60 2.31 11.75
C MET A 633 5.03 3.73 11.37
N TYR A 634 5.76 4.38 12.25
CA TYR A 634 6.38 5.68 12.06
C TYR A 634 7.89 5.51 12.11
N VAL A 635 8.55 5.84 11.01
CA VAL A 635 10.01 5.82 10.94
C VAL A 635 10.52 7.17 11.40
N LYS A 636 11.40 7.15 12.40
CA LYS A 636 12.01 8.33 13.00
C LYS A 636 13.52 8.24 12.97
N ASN A 637 14.15 9.39 12.83
CA ASN A 637 15.57 9.55 13.08
C ASN A 637 15.78 10.79 13.97
N GLY A 638 16.23 10.59 15.20
CA GLY A 638 16.21 11.61 16.24
C GLY A 638 14.80 12.17 16.47
N GLY A 639 14.65 13.49 16.40
CA GLY A 639 13.36 14.16 16.62
C GLY A 639 12.44 14.27 15.39
N ALA A 640 12.80 13.73 14.23
CA ALA A 640 12.00 13.87 13.00
C ALA A 640 11.30 12.56 12.62
N VAL A 641 10.05 12.69 12.17
CA VAL A 641 9.32 11.63 11.45
C VAL A 641 9.66 11.73 9.98
N LEU A 642 10.07 10.61 9.38
CA LEU A 642 10.51 10.52 7.99
C LEU A 642 9.48 9.82 7.11
N ALA A 643 8.78 8.83 7.67
CA ALA A 643 7.75 8.10 6.94
C ALA A 643 6.67 7.57 7.89
N ARG A 644 5.48 7.45 7.33
CA ARG A 644 4.37 6.66 7.86
C ARG A 644 4.25 5.42 6.98
N LEU A 645 4.29 4.25 7.58
CA LEU A 645 4.29 2.95 6.91
C LEU A 645 3.16 2.10 7.52
N PRO A 646 1.91 2.25 7.05
CA PRO A 646 0.88 1.27 7.36
C PRO A 646 1.33 -0.11 6.87
N MET A 647 1.18 -1.14 7.71
CA MET A 647 1.56 -2.50 7.35
C MET A 647 0.79 -3.54 8.15
N ILE A 648 0.72 -4.75 7.60
CA ILE A 648 0.13 -5.93 8.23
C ILE A 648 1.27 -6.90 8.54
N PRO A 649 1.74 -6.99 9.80
CA PRO A 649 2.77 -7.95 10.14
C PRO A 649 2.28 -9.37 9.88
N GLY A 650 3.15 -10.16 9.26
CA GLY A 650 2.84 -11.53 8.90
C GLY A 650 2.22 -11.72 7.52
N LEU A 651 1.89 -10.63 6.81
CA LEU A 651 1.34 -10.72 5.45
C LEU A 651 2.39 -11.08 4.41
N THR A 652 3.60 -10.52 4.55
CA THR A 652 4.73 -10.79 3.67
C THR A 652 5.96 -11.12 4.50
N THR A 653 6.93 -11.81 3.89
CA THR A 653 8.18 -12.16 4.58
C THR A 653 9.08 -10.94 4.77
N VAL A 654 9.13 -10.05 3.77
CA VAL A 654 9.94 -8.85 3.75
C VAL A 654 9.14 -7.70 3.11
N GLU A 655 9.12 -6.55 3.78
CA GLU A 655 8.68 -5.28 3.22
C GLU A 655 9.86 -4.31 3.14
N VAL A 656 9.95 -3.56 2.03
CA VAL A 656 11.10 -2.68 1.76
C VAL A 656 10.63 -1.25 1.59
N ALA A 657 11.08 -0.36 2.48
CA ALA A 657 10.77 1.06 2.43
C ALA A 657 11.93 1.88 1.86
N ASP A 658 11.66 2.52 0.73
CA ASP A 658 12.55 3.45 0.04
C ASP A 658 12.36 4.86 0.63
N LEU A 659 13.31 5.29 1.47
CA LEU A 659 13.18 6.51 2.28
C LEU A 659 14.27 7.53 1.96
N ILE A 660 13.93 8.82 2.06
CA ILE A 660 14.93 9.87 1.96
C ILE A 660 15.81 9.81 3.21
N GLY A 661 17.11 9.60 3.02
CA GLY A 661 18.09 9.64 4.11
C GLY A 661 18.12 11.00 4.80
N ASP A 662 18.42 11.02 6.10
CA ASP A 662 18.31 12.21 6.94
C ASP A 662 19.58 12.48 7.77
N ASP A 663 20.67 11.79 7.43
CA ASP A 663 21.90 11.76 8.22
C ASP A 663 22.55 13.15 8.32
N MET A 664 22.48 13.97 7.27
CA MET A 664 23.01 15.34 7.27
C MET A 664 22.23 16.26 8.21
N ARG A 665 20.90 16.11 8.29
CA ARG A 665 20.09 16.86 9.26
C ARG A 665 20.41 16.43 10.67
N LEU A 666 20.58 15.12 10.90
CA LEU A 666 20.95 14.59 12.21
C LEU A 666 22.32 15.12 12.67
N GLN A 667 23.31 15.15 11.77
CA GLN A 667 24.62 15.73 12.05
C GLN A 667 24.52 17.22 12.40
N ALA A 668 23.68 17.98 11.68
CA ALA A 668 23.44 19.39 11.98
C ALA A 668 22.78 19.55 13.36
N GLU A 669 21.79 18.72 13.71
CA GLU A 669 21.14 18.71 15.03
C GLU A 669 22.14 18.37 16.14
N ALA A 670 22.98 17.35 15.95
CA ALA A 670 24.02 16.96 16.89
C ALA A 670 25.05 18.08 17.12
N TYR A 671 25.49 18.76 16.05
CA TYR A 671 26.35 19.93 16.15
C TYR A 671 25.68 21.06 16.96
N ILE A 672 24.42 21.38 16.66
CA ILE A 672 23.67 22.42 17.37
C ILE A 672 23.49 22.08 18.85
N ARG A 673 23.13 20.85 19.20
CA ARG A 673 23.07 20.41 20.61
C ARG A 673 24.43 20.54 21.31
N GLY A 674 25.52 20.20 20.60
CA GLY A 674 26.88 20.41 21.11
C GLY A 674 27.17 21.88 21.41
N VAL A 675 26.81 22.79 20.49
CA VAL A 675 26.95 24.24 20.69
C VAL A 675 26.08 24.72 21.85
N GLN A 676 24.82 24.29 21.96
CA GLN A 676 23.93 24.66 23.05
C GLN A 676 24.48 24.25 24.42
N ASN A 677 25.01 23.03 24.54
CA ASN A 677 25.67 22.57 25.77
C ASN A 677 26.91 23.42 26.10
N ALA A 678 27.73 23.75 25.09
CA ALA A 678 28.88 24.63 25.28
C ALA A 678 28.46 26.04 25.73
N ILE A 679 27.32 26.56 25.27
CA ILE A 679 26.77 27.85 25.76
C ILE A 679 26.42 27.75 27.25
N VAL A 680 25.72 26.69 27.66
CA VAL A 680 25.36 26.48 29.07
C VAL A 680 26.60 26.43 29.95
N ASP A 681 27.62 25.68 29.53
CA ASP A 681 28.89 25.57 30.25
C ASP A 681 29.64 26.91 30.31
N LEU A 682 29.71 27.65 29.20
CA LEU A 682 30.36 28.96 29.16
C LEU A 682 29.67 29.98 30.06
N VAL A 683 28.34 30.00 30.10
CA VAL A 683 27.57 30.87 31.00
C VAL A 683 27.85 30.51 32.45
N ALA A 684 27.86 29.21 32.78
CA ALA A 684 28.19 28.74 34.13
C ALA A 684 29.61 29.14 34.54
N ILE A 685 30.60 28.93 33.67
CA ILE A 685 32.00 29.31 33.91
C ILE A 685 32.13 30.82 34.09
N ARG A 686 31.53 31.64 33.21
CA ARG A 686 31.60 33.11 33.30
C ARG A 686 30.97 33.63 34.59
N LYS A 687 29.79 33.13 34.97
CA LYS A 687 29.15 33.50 36.25
C LYS A 687 29.98 33.08 37.46
N LEU A 688 30.61 31.90 37.42
CA LEU A 688 31.50 31.43 38.47
C LEU A 688 32.75 32.31 38.58
N ILE A 689 33.38 32.68 37.46
CA ILE A 689 34.53 33.58 37.43
C ILE A 689 34.13 34.96 37.97
N ALA A 690 33.02 35.54 37.51
CA ALA A 690 32.52 36.82 37.98
C ALA A 690 32.30 36.85 39.50
N ALA A 691 31.65 35.81 40.05
CA ALA A 691 31.45 35.66 41.49
C ALA A 691 32.79 35.53 42.25
N ARG A 692 33.76 34.79 41.71
CA ARG A 692 35.10 34.66 42.30
C ARG A 692 35.85 35.99 42.26
N VAL A 693 35.80 36.74 41.16
CA VAL A 693 36.41 38.07 41.04
C VAL A 693 35.84 38.98 42.12
N LYS A 694 34.51 39.10 42.23
CA LYS A 694 33.85 39.90 43.27
C LYS A 694 34.34 39.55 44.67
N LEU A 695 34.40 38.26 45.00
CA LEU A 695 34.88 37.77 46.30
C LEU A 695 36.36 38.06 46.56
N ARG A 696 37.23 37.95 45.54
CA ARG A 696 38.67 38.28 45.65
C ARG A 696 38.87 39.79 45.84
N LEU A 697 38.14 40.60 45.10
CA LEU A 697 38.17 42.06 45.21
C LEU A 697 37.69 42.55 46.59
N GLN A 698 36.65 41.95 47.16
CA GLN A 698 36.18 42.24 48.54
C GLN A 698 37.26 41.89 49.59
N LYS A 699 38.03 40.83 49.35
CA LYS A 699 39.15 40.40 50.22
C LYS A 699 40.43 41.23 50.04
N GLY A 700 40.50 42.08 49.02
CA GLY A 700 41.70 42.87 48.68
C GLY A 700 42.78 42.09 47.95
N GLN A 701 42.43 40.93 47.38
CA GLN A 701 43.31 40.04 46.63
C GLN A 701 43.34 40.45 45.17
N MET A 702 44.06 41.54 44.89
CA MET A 702 43.96 42.26 43.62
C MET A 702 44.63 41.52 42.47
N THR A 703 45.80 40.93 42.72
CA THR A 703 46.55 40.17 41.71
C THR A 703 45.77 38.93 41.27
N GLU A 704 45.20 38.17 42.20
CA GLU A 704 44.39 36.99 41.87
C GLU A 704 43.07 37.36 41.20
N ALA A 705 42.50 38.54 41.50
CA ALA A 705 41.32 39.04 40.79
C ALA A 705 41.65 39.42 39.34
N GLU A 706 42.79 40.08 39.09
CA GLU A 706 43.24 40.42 37.74
C GLU A 706 43.49 39.18 36.88
N GLU A 707 44.12 38.13 37.44
CA GLU A 707 44.31 36.85 36.76
C GLU A 707 42.98 36.21 36.34
N LEU A 708 41.96 36.24 37.20
CA LEU A 708 40.64 35.72 36.88
C LEU A 708 39.92 36.53 35.80
N VAL A 709 40.10 37.86 35.76
CA VAL A 709 39.56 38.70 34.67
C VAL A 709 40.23 38.38 33.34
N ILE A 710 41.55 38.13 33.33
CA ILE A 710 42.27 37.68 32.13
C ILE A 710 41.71 36.33 31.67
N ALA A 711 41.54 35.36 32.58
CA ALA A 711 40.96 34.06 32.27
C ALA A 711 39.52 34.16 31.71
N MET A 712 38.74 35.17 32.15
CA MET A 712 37.41 35.45 31.60
C MET A 712 37.47 36.03 30.17
N ARG A 713 38.46 36.88 29.88
CA ARG A 713 38.68 37.45 28.53
C ARG A 713 39.12 36.41 27.51
N GLU A 714 39.85 35.39 27.94
CA GLU A 714 40.29 34.29 27.09
C GLU A 714 39.14 33.33 26.70
N GLN A 715 37.99 33.42 27.36
CA GLN A 715 36.84 32.59 27.01
C GLN A 715 36.24 32.99 25.65
N PRO A 716 35.75 32.02 24.85
CA PRO A 716 35.08 32.30 23.56
C PRO A 716 33.97 33.35 23.68
N THR A 717 33.90 34.27 22.71
CA THR A 717 32.86 35.31 22.66
C THR A 717 31.64 34.85 21.84
N SER A 718 30.49 35.52 22.05
CA SER A 718 29.29 35.27 21.24
C SER A 718 29.56 35.45 19.74
N GLN A 719 30.43 36.40 19.35
CA GLN A 719 30.78 36.64 17.95
C GLN A 719 31.57 35.47 17.36
N THR A 720 32.59 34.99 18.07
CA THR A 720 33.43 33.87 17.62
C THR A 720 32.62 32.60 17.38
N LEU A 721 31.67 32.29 18.28
CA LEU A 721 30.78 31.14 18.14
C LEU A 721 29.76 31.33 17.01
N ALA A 722 29.22 32.55 16.85
CA ALA A 722 28.28 32.86 15.77
C ALA A 722 28.95 32.76 14.38
N ASP A 723 30.22 33.14 14.27
CA ASP A 723 31.00 33.04 13.03
C ASP A 723 31.30 31.58 12.66
N ASP A 724 31.69 30.73 13.62
CA ASP A 724 31.89 29.28 13.40
C ASP A 724 30.59 28.61 12.92
N MET A 725 29.48 28.91 13.58
CA MET A 725 28.15 28.45 13.14
C MET A 725 27.80 28.95 11.74
N GLY A 726 28.11 30.22 11.43
CA GLY A 726 27.89 30.84 10.13
C GLY A 726 28.68 30.16 9.00
N PHE A 727 29.86 29.62 9.31
CA PHE A 727 30.66 28.84 8.37
C PHE A 727 30.11 27.42 8.15
N LYS A 728 29.57 26.79 9.20
CA LYS A 728 29.04 25.42 9.15
C LYS A 728 27.68 25.32 8.45
N LEU A 729 26.81 26.31 8.60
CA LEU A 729 25.45 26.28 8.06
C LEU A 729 25.40 26.06 6.53
N PRO A 730 26.17 26.78 5.69
CA PRO A 730 26.19 26.53 4.24
C PRO A 730 26.64 25.12 3.86
N ALA A 731 27.54 24.51 4.64
CA ALA A 731 28.02 23.15 4.39
C ALA A 731 26.90 22.12 4.58
N PHE A 732 26.08 22.26 5.63
CA PHE A 732 24.90 21.41 5.83
C PHE A 732 23.82 21.66 4.76
N LEU A 733 23.48 22.92 4.50
CA LEU A 733 22.42 23.27 3.54
C LEU A 733 22.76 22.87 2.09
N LYS A 734 24.04 22.78 1.73
CA LYS A 734 24.45 22.38 0.38
C LYS A 734 24.13 20.91 0.07
N VAL A 735 24.18 20.04 1.08
CA VAL A 735 24.02 18.57 0.91
C VAL A 735 22.57 18.14 1.17
N ILE A 736 21.81 18.91 1.93
CA ILE A 736 20.39 18.62 2.18
C ILE A 736 19.56 19.06 0.96
N ASP A 737 19.02 18.08 0.24
CA ASP A 737 18.16 18.31 -0.92
C ASP A 737 16.72 18.66 -0.54
N ASN A 738 16.21 18.17 0.60
CA ASN A 738 14.81 18.36 1.00
C ASN A 738 14.55 19.80 1.54
N PRO A 739 13.64 20.58 0.92
CA PRO A 739 13.34 21.95 1.36
C PRO A 739 12.89 22.07 2.82
N ASN A 740 12.08 21.11 3.31
CA ASN A 740 11.57 21.13 4.68
C ASN A 740 12.70 20.85 5.69
N GLN A 741 13.59 19.92 5.37
CA GLN A 741 14.77 19.65 6.21
C GLN A 741 15.72 20.85 6.23
N ARG A 742 15.96 21.50 5.08
CA ARG A 742 16.76 22.73 5.00
C ARG A 742 16.19 23.83 5.90
N ALA A 743 14.88 24.08 5.80
CA ALA A 743 14.21 25.08 6.63
C ALA A 743 14.32 24.76 8.13
N LYS A 744 14.21 23.47 8.49
CA LYS A 744 14.38 23.03 9.89
C LYS A 744 15.79 23.27 10.40
N VAL A 745 16.82 22.93 9.61
CA VAL A 745 18.22 23.19 9.96
C VAL A 745 18.48 24.69 10.12
N ASP A 746 18.02 25.49 9.15
CA ASP A 746 18.18 26.94 9.19
C ASP A 746 17.54 27.55 10.46
N ASN A 747 16.32 27.11 10.81
CA ASN A 747 15.65 27.53 12.03
C ASN A 747 16.43 27.15 13.30
N MET A 748 16.97 25.92 13.38
CA MET A 748 17.78 25.49 14.53
C MET A 748 19.03 26.37 14.74
N PHE A 749 19.71 26.74 13.65
CA PHE A 749 20.85 27.66 13.69
C PHE A 749 20.42 29.08 14.11
N SER A 750 19.28 29.56 13.60
CA SER A 750 18.72 30.87 13.96
C SER A 750 18.40 30.97 15.45
N VAL A 751 17.63 30.02 16.00
CA VAL A 751 17.27 29.96 17.43
C VAL A 751 18.52 29.88 18.32
N THR A 752 19.51 29.09 17.92
CA THR A 752 20.75 28.94 18.70
C THR A 752 21.59 30.23 18.66
N ARG A 753 21.62 30.96 17.54
CA ARG A 753 22.26 32.28 17.46
C ARG A 753 21.57 33.33 18.33
N GLU A 754 20.25 33.28 18.42
CA GLU A 754 19.49 34.13 19.34
C GLU A 754 19.85 33.81 20.79
N MET A 755 19.97 32.52 21.14
CA MET A 755 20.39 32.06 22.47
C MET A 755 21.81 32.53 22.82
N LEU A 756 22.76 32.45 21.88
CA LEU A 756 24.12 33.00 22.04
C LEU A 756 24.07 34.47 22.42
N THR A 757 23.31 35.27 21.67
CA THR A 757 23.24 36.72 21.84
C THR A 757 22.59 37.10 23.19
N LYS A 758 21.55 36.38 23.59
CA LYS A 758 20.84 36.59 24.87
C LYS A 758 21.67 36.18 26.08
N GLN A 759 22.38 35.05 26.01
CA GLN A 759 23.03 34.44 27.18
C GLN A 759 24.51 34.84 27.35
N LEU A 760 25.23 35.16 26.27
CA LEU A 760 26.67 35.51 26.29
C LEU A 760 26.89 37.01 26.01
N SER A 761 26.07 37.87 26.62
CA SER A 761 26.18 39.31 26.43
C SER A 761 27.54 39.85 26.92
N PRO A 762 28.11 40.90 26.30
CA PRO A 762 29.32 41.56 26.79
C PRO A 762 29.14 42.28 28.13
N LYS A 763 27.91 42.33 28.68
CA LYS A 763 27.61 43.03 29.93
C LYS A 763 28.39 42.43 31.10
N ASP A 764 28.37 41.10 31.25
CA ASP A 764 29.02 40.42 32.38
C ASP A 764 30.51 40.73 32.48
N LEU A 765 31.23 40.78 31.35
CA LEU A 765 32.64 41.14 31.34
C LEU A 765 32.86 42.61 31.70
N ARG A 766 32.03 43.51 31.17
CA ARG A 766 32.10 44.95 31.48
C ARG A 766 31.83 45.21 32.96
N ASP A 767 30.83 44.55 33.54
CA ASP A 767 30.47 44.68 34.95
C ASP A 767 31.64 44.25 35.85
N VAL A 768 32.29 43.13 35.52
CA VAL A 768 33.47 42.64 36.26
C VAL A 768 34.69 43.58 36.08
N GLU A 769 34.92 44.10 34.88
CA GLU A 769 35.98 45.09 34.63
C GLU A 769 35.74 46.41 35.37
N GLU A 770 34.48 46.84 35.47
CA GLU A 770 34.10 48.01 36.25
C GLU A 770 34.32 47.80 37.75
N MET A 771 33.97 46.63 38.28
CA MET A 771 34.30 46.26 39.67
C MET A 771 35.81 46.31 39.91
N LEU A 772 36.61 45.79 38.98
CA LEU A 772 38.07 45.84 39.07
C LEU A 772 38.58 47.29 39.11
N LEU A 773 38.06 48.17 38.24
CA LEU A 773 38.41 49.59 38.20
C LEU A 773 38.00 50.33 39.48
N ARG A 774 36.81 50.05 40.02
CA ARG A 774 36.33 50.61 41.30
C ARG A 774 37.24 50.18 42.45
N ALA A 775 37.61 48.90 42.52
CA ALA A 775 38.53 48.39 43.52
C ALA A 775 39.93 49.02 43.42
N LYS A 776 40.45 49.28 42.20
CA LYS A 776 41.72 50.00 42.01
C LYS A 776 41.67 51.43 42.55
N LYS A 777 40.56 52.13 42.33
CA LYS A 777 40.35 53.50 42.86
C LYS A 777 40.25 53.52 44.39
N ASN A 778 39.78 52.43 45.00
CA ASN A 778 39.57 52.30 46.44
C ASN A 778 40.69 51.53 47.15
N GLY A 779 41.96 51.75 46.77
CA GLY A 779 43.11 51.19 47.48
C GLY A 779 43.26 49.66 47.36
N GLY A 780 42.71 49.05 46.31
CA GLY A 780 42.83 47.62 46.02
C GLY A 780 41.72 46.76 46.64
N LYS A 781 40.65 47.36 47.18
CA LYS A 781 39.47 46.65 47.71
C LYS A 781 38.19 47.15 47.08
N LEU A 782 37.30 46.22 46.73
CA LEU A 782 35.91 46.56 46.43
C LEU A 782 35.18 46.80 47.75
N PRO A 783 34.54 47.97 47.96
CA PRO A 783 33.66 48.18 49.11
C PRO A 783 32.56 47.11 49.12
N PRO A 784 32.05 46.71 50.29
CA PRO A 784 30.76 46.01 50.34
C PRO A 784 29.72 46.89 49.67
N ASP A 785 28.83 46.30 48.86
CA ASP A 785 27.75 47.05 48.21
C ASP A 785 26.98 47.80 49.31
N ASP A 786 26.89 49.13 49.23
CA ASP A 786 25.87 49.85 50.00
C ASP A 786 24.53 49.23 49.57
N GLU A 787 23.65 48.91 50.53
CA GLU A 787 22.34 48.32 50.25
C GLU A 787 21.56 49.23 49.30
N GLU A 788 21.66 48.99 47.99
CA GLU A 788 20.77 49.59 47.01
C GLU A 788 19.39 48.96 47.22
N GLU A 789 18.44 49.79 47.64
CA GLU A 789 17.02 49.45 47.66
C GLU A 789 16.60 48.90 46.28
N PRO A 790 15.70 47.90 46.23
CA PRO A 790 15.34 47.27 44.98
C PRO A 790 14.64 48.28 44.05
N GLU A 791 15.22 48.54 42.88
CA GLU A 791 14.50 49.15 41.77
C GLU A 791 13.35 48.22 41.36
N PHE A 792 12.13 48.61 41.70
CA PHE A 792 10.92 48.03 41.14
C PHE A 792 10.89 48.35 39.64
N ASP A 793 11.05 47.31 38.82
CA ASP A 793 10.76 47.33 37.38
C ASP A 793 9.28 47.70 37.18
N ASN A 794 9.07 48.95 36.79
CA ASN A 794 7.76 49.50 36.50
C ASN A 794 7.48 49.31 34.99
N THR A 795 7.28 48.06 34.59
CA THR A 795 6.71 47.70 33.28
C THR A 795 5.40 46.94 33.44
N ALA A 796 4.46 47.59 34.12
CA ALA A 796 3.04 47.29 34.03
C ALA A 796 2.28 48.59 33.75
N ASN A 797 1.88 48.79 32.49
CA ASN A 797 0.48 48.96 32.07
C ASN A 797 0.36 49.77 30.75
N SER A 798 -0.11 49.14 29.66
CA SER A 798 -1.23 49.66 28.84
C SER A 798 -1.52 48.79 27.61
N GLY A 799 -2.73 48.21 27.59
CA GLY A 799 -3.53 47.77 26.42
C GLY A 799 -3.02 46.54 25.67
N GLY A 800 -3.79 45.48 25.42
CA GLY A 800 -5.23 45.38 25.20
C GLY A 800 -5.44 44.55 23.93
N ASP A 801 -6.48 43.71 23.94
CA ASP A 801 -7.06 42.91 22.85
C ASP A 801 -6.41 41.57 22.44
N ALA A 802 -7.07 40.50 22.89
CA ALA A 802 -7.29 39.29 22.12
C ALA A 802 -8.29 39.60 20.97
N PRO A 803 -8.15 38.97 19.79
CA PRO A 803 -8.53 37.57 19.61
C PRO A 803 -7.37 36.58 19.43
#